data_AF-A0A2D7DIF3-F1
#
_entry.id   AF-A0A2D7DIF3-F1
#
_cell.length_a   1.000
_cell.length_b   1.000
_cell.length_c   1.000
_cell.angle_alpha   90.00
_cell.angle_beta   90.00
_cell.angle_gamma   90.00
#
_symmetry.space_group_name_H-M   'P 1'
#
loop_
_entity.id
_entity.type
_entity.pdbx_description
1 polymer ?
#
loop_
_entity_poly.entity_id
_entity_poly.type
_entity_poly.pdbx_seq_one_letter_code
_entity_poly.pdbx_strand_id
1 'polypeptide(L)'
;MSQNCLTRSLWAVAVLCAALNTAYAQDYSMSIEIAGEHTGMVGETDLTGHTTYQFFLNLADPADQVLTVFGNDENPTEIVAPAGYFNSLYASGPTAGGISAEGLALYPSLSYDSYVTVGLENEPDLGAGESFIIVNEDINQQWVSNLFFPSATSGENIFMNTETGGSWFAMPGATNAIAGDDMKVLIAQFTSQDCLNGVLHALILPADGSPAFVLGQQFNCTECGPIGCSIETACNYLPGALNYPGSDAECTYAEEGYDCDGNCLSDSDMDGICDEFEVSGCLDASALNFDPNATDESGFCAYAEDLNCADEAACNYQPFSGPAYCLQVETFAEHSGMVGADDLTGFTTYRIYALCENADDFVSSVSGDTEFPTRIQSSTSFFQSSFGGLTGSDQNGSLFGFFPSAAFDSYITIGLTESAGAGEGNINTIDNPGNVWGNAFEGGSDLLIDDAIGGSWFIFNGNTNGIAGDDYRVLLAQVTTDGELSGSMYVQFFENGSPASDMRELIDFQQACYGPEELAACEYPDPLLDCDGNCLNDADGDGVCDEFEVLGCDDSLACNYQSQATDNDGSCTYPDEGYDCNDNCLVDTDNDGVCDEFEVTGCTDPAACSYDSNATEEDGSCSYPETNYDCAGNCLNDADNDGVCDELEVAGCTDAMACNYDATATDNGNDCTYPETGYDCSGSCLNDMDGDGVCDEFEIAGCTADNACNYDASSTDDDGTCDFCSCSTEGLPTTNTYTMSVEVHGEDLQPGMTTYRFYMNMQNDDDFMSSVFGNNEEVFELSTANGFWNSTFGGSVASDINPAFLVFAPELSADSWVTVGIDSQNTGSETAISTIESTDQPWIGAFHTAGDLSGQNIIMDDFTGGAWYVLNGTPNGLPDANGRVLFMQLTSDSAPSGRFNIQIFGNGSGENDLRFTYEFDGAGEFTPLGADNDGTGGNACGCTVPAAFNYDEAAVYDDGSCVAIAEGCTDGSACNFDSTANTDDGSCFYPEAGYDCTGNCLIDTDSDGVCDEFEIAGCQDSNACNYIADATDNDGSCTYAEAGYDCDGNCLADADGDGVCDEFEEAGCTDAAACNYDDSATDDNGSCLQLDECGVCGGEGIADGECDCEGNEPESGYDCDGVCLNDVDGDGICDEFEIVGCTDAAACNYEAAATDDDGTCDYAGAGY
;
A
#
# COMPACT_ATOMS: atom_id res chain seq x y z
N MET A 1 -12.09 -16.53 92.30
CA MET A 1 -11.70 -15.12 92.06
C MET A 1 -11.38 -15.02 90.59
N SER A 2 -12.04 -14.12 89.87
CA SER A 2 -12.24 -14.17 88.42
C SER A 2 -10.95 -14.30 87.63
N GLN A 3 -10.96 -15.18 86.63
CA GLN A 3 -9.91 -15.46 85.65
C GLN A 3 -9.44 -14.23 84.85
N ASN A 4 -10.09 -13.07 85.00
CA ASN A 4 -9.81 -11.83 84.26
C ASN A 4 -8.62 -10.99 84.78
N CYS A 5 -7.89 -11.45 85.82
CA CYS A 5 -6.77 -10.68 86.40
C CYS A 5 -5.38 -11.28 86.19
N LEU A 6 -5.24 -12.51 85.66
CA LEU A 6 -3.93 -13.10 85.35
C LEU A 6 -3.63 -13.11 83.83
N THR A 7 -4.64 -12.97 82.98
CA THR A 7 -4.47 -12.87 81.52
C THR A 7 -4.05 -11.46 81.04
N ARG A 8 -4.34 -10.41 81.81
CA ARG A 8 -3.99 -9.02 81.43
C ARG A 8 -2.54 -8.60 81.68
N SER A 9 -1.79 -9.30 82.54
CA SER A 9 -0.43 -8.88 82.92
C SER A 9 0.68 -9.36 81.97
N LEU A 10 0.46 -10.44 81.20
CA LEU A 10 1.36 -10.82 80.11
C LEU A 10 1.04 -10.03 78.82
N TRP A 11 -0.25 -9.78 78.55
CA TRP A 11 -0.69 -8.91 77.46
C TRP A 11 -0.21 -7.45 77.60
N ALA A 12 -0.09 -6.94 78.82
CA ALA A 12 0.34 -5.56 79.06
C ALA A 12 1.85 -5.30 78.85
N VAL A 13 2.69 -6.33 78.77
CA VAL A 13 4.12 -6.17 78.45
C VAL A 13 4.36 -6.20 76.93
N ALA A 14 3.55 -6.96 76.18
CA ALA A 14 3.61 -6.98 74.72
C ALA A 14 3.06 -5.70 74.06
N VAL A 15 2.10 -5.00 74.68
CA VAL A 15 1.42 -3.84 74.07
C VAL A 15 2.12 -2.49 74.36
N LEU A 16 3.16 -2.42 75.19
CA LEU A 16 3.79 -1.13 75.56
C LEU A 16 5.11 -0.77 74.84
N CYS A 17 5.54 -1.56 73.83
CA CYS A 17 6.80 -1.31 73.12
C CYS A 17 6.70 -1.35 71.58
N ALA A 18 5.51 -1.21 70.99
CA ALA A 18 5.34 -1.07 69.54
C ALA A 18 5.21 0.41 69.13
N ALA A 19 6.30 1.16 69.27
CA ALA A 19 6.48 2.45 68.60
C ALA A 19 7.97 2.75 68.46
N LEU A 20 8.41 2.95 67.21
CA LEU A 20 9.71 3.49 66.76
C LEU A 20 10.90 2.52 66.73
N ASN A 21 11.14 1.88 65.57
CA ASN A 21 12.39 1.87 64.80
C ASN A 21 12.46 0.63 63.86
N THR A 22 12.36 0.86 62.54
CA THR A 22 12.47 -0.16 61.48
C THR A 22 13.87 -0.20 60.87
N ALA A 23 14.90 -0.41 61.70
CA ALA A 23 16.30 -0.47 61.24
C ALA A 23 17.03 -1.79 61.53
N TYR A 24 16.34 -2.86 61.98
CA TYR A 24 17.00 -4.07 62.53
C TYR A 24 16.57 -5.43 61.91
N ALA A 25 15.67 -5.47 60.93
CA ALA A 25 15.02 -6.73 60.48
C ALA A 25 15.75 -7.53 59.37
N GLN A 26 16.98 -7.17 58.98
CA GLN A 26 17.70 -7.80 57.86
C GLN A 26 18.35 -9.17 58.20
N ASP A 27 18.52 -9.49 59.49
CA ASP A 27 19.23 -10.70 59.95
C ASP A 27 18.30 -11.78 60.57
N TYR A 28 16.99 -11.56 60.59
CA TYR A 28 16.00 -12.48 61.18
C TYR A 28 15.12 -13.10 60.09
N SER A 29 15.02 -14.42 60.03
CA SER A 29 14.19 -15.11 59.03
C SER A 29 13.63 -16.42 59.59
N MET A 30 12.64 -17.00 58.91
CA MET A 30 12.24 -18.39 59.12
C MET A 30 12.74 -19.25 57.96
N SER A 31 13.12 -20.49 58.25
CA SER A 31 13.48 -21.49 57.25
C SER A 31 12.81 -22.83 57.56
N ILE A 32 12.47 -23.57 56.50
CA ILE A 32 11.85 -24.88 56.61
C ILE A 32 12.84 -25.91 56.07
N GLU A 33 13.14 -26.92 56.87
CA GLU A 33 14.05 -28.01 56.51
C GLU A 33 13.27 -29.32 56.38
N ILE A 34 13.58 -30.09 55.34
CA ILE A 34 13.02 -31.44 55.18
C ILE A 34 13.83 -32.41 56.06
N ALA A 35 13.23 -32.84 57.17
CA ALA A 35 13.82 -33.82 58.07
C ALA A 35 13.73 -35.26 57.53
N GLY A 36 12.84 -35.53 56.57
CA GLY A 36 12.83 -36.80 55.82
C GLY A 36 11.66 -36.96 54.86
N GLU A 37 11.92 -37.64 53.74
CA GLU A 37 10.91 -38.10 52.78
C GLU A 37 10.75 -39.63 52.92
N HIS A 38 9.53 -40.10 53.12
CA HIS A 38 9.27 -41.47 53.55
C HIS A 38 8.70 -42.32 52.42
N THR A 39 9.37 -43.42 52.10
CA THR A 39 8.99 -44.32 50.99
C THR A 39 8.66 -45.74 51.47
N GLY A 40 8.41 -45.91 52.77
CA GLY A 40 8.07 -47.21 53.35
C GLY A 40 7.77 -47.17 54.85
N MET A 41 7.79 -48.35 55.46
CA MET A 41 7.51 -48.56 56.88
C MET A 41 8.59 -47.95 57.77
N VAL A 42 8.18 -47.10 58.72
CA VAL A 42 8.99 -46.61 59.83
C VAL A 42 8.47 -47.23 61.12
N GLY A 43 9.25 -48.16 61.69
CA GLY A 43 8.80 -48.97 62.82
C GLY A 43 7.57 -49.79 62.45
N GLU A 44 6.45 -49.53 63.11
CA GLU A 44 5.15 -50.18 62.93
C GLU A 44 4.18 -49.45 61.98
N THR A 45 4.54 -48.26 61.49
CA THR A 45 3.65 -47.40 60.70
C THR A 45 4.15 -47.24 59.26
N ASP A 46 3.23 -47.26 58.28
CA ASP A 46 3.54 -46.95 56.89
C ASP A 46 3.47 -45.43 56.67
N LEU A 47 4.60 -44.82 56.37
CA LEU A 47 4.72 -43.39 56.07
C LEU A 47 4.93 -43.13 54.57
N THR A 48 4.71 -44.12 53.70
CA THR A 48 4.92 -43.95 52.26
C THR A 48 4.18 -42.72 51.74
N GLY A 49 4.91 -41.83 51.07
CA GLY A 49 4.39 -40.59 50.49
C GLY A 49 4.31 -39.41 51.46
N HIS A 50 4.74 -39.55 52.72
CA HIS A 50 4.80 -38.43 53.65
C HIS A 50 6.18 -37.77 53.66
N THR A 51 6.19 -36.47 53.91
CA THR A 51 7.38 -35.65 54.13
C THR A 51 7.30 -35.01 55.50
N THR A 52 8.40 -35.07 56.27
CA THR A 52 8.54 -34.41 57.56
C THR A 52 9.28 -33.08 57.39
N TYR A 53 8.62 -32.00 57.77
CA TYR A 53 9.10 -30.62 57.72
C TYR A 53 9.41 -30.11 59.14
N GLN A 54 10.54 -29.43 59.30
CA GLN A 54 10.94 -28.76 60.54
C GLN A 54 11.07 -27.25 60.30
N PHE A 55 10.40 -26.46 61.15
CA PHE A 55 10.32 -25.01 61.03
C PHE A 55 11.27 -24.37 62.01
N PHE A 56 12.22 -23.57 61.52
CA PHE A 56 13.23 -22.89 62.32
C PHE A 56 13.09 -21.38 62.20
N LEU A 57 13.30 -20.67 63.32
CA LEU A 57 13.57 -19.24 63.31
C LEU A 57 15.09 -19.04 63.36
N ASN A 58 15.63 -18.40 62.32
CA ASN A 58 17.02 -17.96 62.23
C ASN A 58 17.13 -16.58 62.90
N LEU A 59 17.94 -16.49 63.94
CA LEU A 59 18.11 -15.30 64.77
C LEU A 59 19.50 -14.68 64.56
N ALA A 60 19.64 -13.39 64.88
CA ALA A 60 20.85 -12.64 64.59
C ALA A 60 21.95 -12.80 65.65
N ASP A 61 21.58 -13.08 66.91
CA ASP A 61 22.52 -13.29 68.03
C ASP A 61 22.25 -14.64 68.73
N PRO A 62 23.30 -15.40 69.12
CA PRO A 62 23.15 -16.64 69.88
C PRO A 62 22.41 -16.50 71.21
N ALA A 63 22.30 -15.28 71.76
CA ALA A 63 21.54 -14.97 72.97
C ALA A 63 20.10 -14.48 72.70
N ASP A 64 19.70 -14.30 71.44
CA ASP A 64 18.33 -13.91 71.08
C ASP A 64 17.32 -14.98 71.51
N GLN A 65 16.12 -14.55 71.88
CA GLN A 65 15.10 -15.44 72.43
C GLN A 65 13.78 -15.38 71.66
N VAL A 66 13.24 -16.54 71.30
CA VAL A 66 11.86 -16.68 70.80
C VAL A 66 10.91 -16.72 71.99
N LEU A 67 10.07 -15.68 72.14
CA LEU A 67 9.16 -15.60 73.26
C LEU A 67 7.89 -16.41 73.04
N THR A 68 7.29 -16.31 71.85
CA THR A 68 6.04 -17.01 71.52
C THR A 68 5.85 -17.06 70.01
N VAL A 69 5.20 -18.11 69.52
CA VAL A 69 4.54 -18.12 68.21
C VAL A 69 3.05 -17.92 68.45
N PHE A 70 2.39 -17.06 67.68
CA PHE A 70 1.01 -16.63 67.95
C PHE A 70 0.22 -16.27 66.68
N GLY A 71 -1.10 -16.18 66.80
CA GLY A 71 -1.97 -15.60 65.77
C GLY A 71 -3.08 -14.71 66.35
N ASN A 72 -3.36 -13.57 65.70
CA ASN A 72 -4.43 -12.62 66.04
C ASN A 72 -4.96 -11.90 64.77
N ASP A 73 -5.76 -10.83 64.90
CA ASP A 73 -6.35 -10.09 63.75
C ASP A 73 -5.33 -9.34 62.93
N GLU A 74 -4.35 -8.76 63.60
CA GLU A 74 -3.31 -7.97 62.95
C GLU A 74 -2.25 -8.89 62.33
N ASN A 75 -2.09 -10.10 62.87
CA ASN A 75 -1.06 -11.08 62.52
C ASN A 75 -1.66 -12.50 62.59
N PRO A 76 -2.50 -12.92 61.63
CA PRO A 76 -3.11 -14.25 61.65
C PRO A 76 -2.04 -15.31 61.36
N THR A 77 -2.09 -16.44 62.06
CA THR A 77 -1.24 -17.60 61.75
C THR A 77 -2.10 -18.72 61.19
N GLU A 78 -1.72 -19.20 60.02
CA GLU A 78 -2.41 -20.24 59.26
C GLU A 78 -1.39 -21.26 58.78
N ILE A 79 -1.68 -22.55 58.97
CA ILE A 79 -0.90 -23.66 58.44
C ILE A 79 -1.88 -24.63 57.80
N VAL A 80 -1.79 -24.74 56.48
CA VAL A 80 -2.63 -25.60 55.66
C VAL A 80 -1.86 -26.87 55.34
N ALA A 81 -2.49 -28.00 55.63
CA ALA A 81 -2.02 -29.34 55.31
C ALA A 81 -3.17 -30.07 54.58
N PRO A 82 -3.23 -30.01 53.24
CA PRO A 82 -4.37 -30.55 52.49
C PRO A 82 -4.64 -32.04 52.73
N ALA A 83 -3.58 -32.86 52.86
CA ALA A 83 -3.67 -34.27 53.26
C ALA A 83 -3.74 -34.50 54.78
N GLY A 84 -3.60 -33.44 55.57
CA GLY A 84 -3.58 -33.46 57.03
C GLY A 84 -2.26 -33.90 57.66
N TYR A 85 -2.17 -33.69 58.98
CA TYR A 85 -0.99 -34.00 59.79
C TYR A 85 -0.95 -35.46 60.24
N PHE A 86 0.21 -36.08 60.06
CA PHE A 86 0.50 -37.40 60.60
C PHE A 86 0.89 -37.32 62.09
N ASN A 87 0.27 -38.19 62.89
CA ASN A 87 0.65 -38.47 64.27
C ASN A 87 0.43 -39.96 64.57
N SER A 88 1.39 -40.58 65.26
CA SER A 88 1.35 -41.98 65.61
C SER A 88 0.30 -42.28 66.69
N LEU A 89 -0.09 -43.56 66.81
CA LEU A 89 -1.00 -44.02 67.87
C LEU A 89 -0.43 -43.80 69.29
N TYR A 90 0.87 -43.60 69.40
CA TYR A 90 1.59 -43.49 70.67
C TYR A 90 1.98 -42.04 71.01
N ALA A 91 1.57 -41.07 70.18
CA ALA A 91 1.72 -39.65 70.45
C ALA A 91 1.14 -39.31 71.83
N SER A 92 1.96 -38.76 72.73
CA SER A 92 1.54 -38.48 74.11
C SER A 92 1.08 -37.05 74.34
N GLY A 93 1.21 -36.18 73.33
CA GLY A 93 0.77 -34.80 73.36
C GLY A 93 1.06 -34.06 72.06
N PRO A 94 0.53 -32.84 71.90
CA PRO A 94 0.68 -31.98 70.72
C PRO A 94 2.00 -31.17 70.72
N THR A 95 2.87 -31.40 71.72
CA THR A 95 4.15 -30.70 71.89
C THR A 95 5.31 -31.69 71.92
N ALA A 96 6.50 -31.21 71.57
CA ALA A 96 7.75 -32.00 71.62
C ALA A 96 7.99 -32.69 72.97
N GLY A 97 7.51 -32.08 74.06
CA GLY A 97 7.61 -32.64 75.41
C GLY A 97 6.83 -33.94 75.62
N GLY A 98 6.03 -34.38 74.66
CA GLY A 98 5.41 -35.70 74.65
C GLY A 98 6.30 -36.83 74.12
N ILE A 99 7.50 -36.52 73.61
CA ILE A 99 8.41 -37.48 73.01
C ILE A 99 9.50 -37.83 74.03
N SER A 100 9.42 -39.00 74.65
CA SER A 100 10.43 -39.48 75.59
C SER A 100 11.47 -40.37 74.91
N ALA A 101 12.72 -40.36 75.40
CA ALA A 101 13.79 -41.23 74.88
C ALA A 101 13.44 -42.74 75.01
N GLU A 102 12.67 -43.10 76.03
CA GLU A 102 12.15 -44.46 76.24
C GLU A 102 11.06 -44.82 75.22
N GLY A 103 10.21 -43.86 74.84
CA GLY A 103 9.21 -43.98 73.78
C GLY A 103 9.85 -44.16 72.42
N LEU A 104 10.78 -43.28 72.03
CA LEU A 104 11.51 -43.35 70.75
C LEU A 104 12.26 -44.68 70.56
N ALA A 105 12.79 -45.27 71.64
CA ALA A 105 13.47 -46.55 71.59
C ALA A 105 12.52 -47.74 71.35
N LEU A 106 11.24 -47.61 71.70
CA LEU A 106 10.21 -48.65 71.55
C LEU A 106 9.38 -48.48 70.28
N TYR A 107 9.11 -47.23 69.88
CA TYR A 107 8.24 -46.87 68.76
C TYR A 107 8.92 -45.79 67.90
N PRO A 108 9.68 -46.21 66.87
CA PRO A 108 10.44 -45.28 66.04
C PRO A 108 9.59 -44.28 65.27
N SER A 109 8.29 -44.54 65.04
CA SER A 109 7.42 -43.58 64.35
C SER A 109 7.20 -42.28 65.15
N LEU A 110 7.43 -42.29 66.47
CA LEU A 110 7.31 -41.10 67.33
C LEU A 110 8.23 -39.95 66.92
N SER A 111 9.36 -40.21 66.25
CA SER A 111 10.25 -39.13 65.78
C SER A 111 9.66 -38.31 64.64
N TYR A 112 8.60 -38.80 63.99
CA TYR A 112 7.96 -38.16 62.84
C TYR A 112 6.55 -37.67 63.15
N ASP A 113 6.16 -37.65 64.43
CA ASP A 113 4.91 -37.05 64.87
C ASP A 113 4.92 -35.54 64.63
N SER A 114 3.73 -35.00 64.38
CA SER A 114 3.51 -33.58 64.13
C SER A 114 3.23 -32.85 65.45
N TYR A 115 4.09 -31.90 65.81
CA TYR A 115 4.03 -31.19 67.09
C TYR A 115 4.51 -29.74 66.98
N VAL A 116 4.06 -28.90 67.91
CA VAL A 116 4.60 -27.54 68.09
C VAL A 116 5.63 -27.49 69.22
N THR A 117 6.59 -26.57 69.10
CA THR A 117 7.67 -26.46 70.07
C THR A 117 8.29 -25.07 70.13
N VAL A 118 9.21 -24.85 71.05
CA VAL A 118 10.17 -23.73 71.04
C VAL A 118 11.49 -24.32 71.53
N GLY A 119 12.36 -24.67 70.58
CA GLY A 119 13.67 -25.30 70.71
C GLY A 119 13.75 -26.60 71.51
N LEU A 120 12.65 -27.36 71.58
CA LEU A 120 12.68 -28.75 72.06
C LEU A 120 12.35 -29.73 70.94
N GLU A 121 13.07 -30.85 70.92
CA GLU A 121 12.75 -32.01 70.05
C GLU A 121 12.17 -33.18 70.86
N ASN A 122 12.28 -33.14 72.19
CA ASN A 122 11.84 -34.19 73.12
C ASN A 122 11.54 -33.62 74.52
N GLU A 123 11.30 -34.51 75.50
CA GLU A 123 11.08 -34.13 76.91
C GLU A 123 12.19 -33.20 77.45
N PRO A 124 11.83 -32.06 78.09
CA PRO A 124 12.81 -31.07 78.52
C PRO A 124 13.72 -31.55 79.65
N ASP A 125 15.02 -31.28 79.54
CA ASP A 125 15.98 -31.42 80.63
C ASP A 125 15.89 -30.21 81.57
N LEU A 126 15.01 -30.34 82.57
CA LEU A 126 14.84 -29.33 83.62
C LEU A 126 16.14 -29.04 84.39
N GLY A 127 17.12 -29.96 84.38
CA GLY A 127 18.43 -29.77 84.99
C GLY A 127 19.35 -28.85 84.18
N ALA A 128 19.12 -28.74 82.87
CA ALA A 128 19.84 -27.87 81.94
C ALA A 128 19.23 -26.46 81.82
N GLY A 129 18.05 -26.23 82.40
CA GLY A 129 17.35 -24.93 82.36
C GLY A 129 16.23 -24.85 81.32
N GLU A 130 15.86 -25.98 80.71
CA GLU A 130 14.77 -26.05 79.75
C GLU A 130 13.40 -26.01 80.44
N SER A 131 12.37 -25.63 79.69
CA SER A 131 10.99 -25.57 80.18
C SER A 131 10.03 -26.26 79.23
N PHE A 132 8.94 -26.80 79.78
CA PHE A 132 7.84 -27.34 78.99
C PHE A 132 7.20 -26.26 78.11
N ILE A 133 6.75 -26.68 76.93
CA ILE A 133 5.98 -25.84 76.00
C ILE A 133 4.54 -25.71 76.49
N ILE A 134 4.07 -24.48 76.60
CA ILE A 134 2.70 -24.15 77.00
C ILE A 134 1.94 -23.73 75.75
N VAL A 135 0.83 -24.41 75.48
CA VAL A 135 -0.11 -24.05 74.41
C VAL A 135 -1.31 -23.34 75.00
N ASN A 136 -1.83 -22.36 74.27
CA ASN A 136 -3.04 -21.61 74.60
C ASN A 136 -3.96 -21.61 73.38
N GLU A 137 -5.23 -21.96 73.58
CA GLU A 137 -6.25 -22.07 72.53
C GLU A 137 -7.58 -21.50 73.00
N ASP A 138 -8.42 -21.03 72.06
CA ASP A 138 -9.82 -20.68 72.33
C ASP A 138 -10.71 -21.92 72.40
N ILE A 139 -11.78 -21.83 73.20
CA ILE A 139 -12.73 -22.93 73.43
C ILE A 139 -13.62 -23.22 72.21
N ASN A 140 -13.75 -22.30 71.27
CA ASN A 140 -14.63 -22.42 70.10
C ASN A 140 -13.92 -23.06 68.90
N GLN A 141 -12.58 -23.08 68.87
CA GLN A 141 -11.80 -23.70 67.81
C GLN A 141 -10.48 -24.25 68.38
N GLN A 142 -10.53 -25.50 68.85
CA GLN A 142 -9.39 -26.20 69.46
C GLN A 142 -8.42 -26.69 68.37
N TRP A 143 -7.48 -25.83 67.95
CA TRP A 143 -6.48 -26.20 66.94
C TRP A 143 -5.49 -27.25 67.46
N VAL A 144 -5.29 -27.34 68.78
CA VAL A 144 -4.34 -28.26 69.40
C VAL A 144 -4.78 -29.72 69.22
N SER A 145 -6.10 -29.98 69.16
CA SER A 145 -6.59 -31.34 68.87
C SER A 145 -6.27 -31.80 67.46
N ASN A 146 -5.96 -30.90 66.53
CA ASN A 146 -5.60 -31.27 65.15
C ASN A 146 -4.24 -31.98 65.10
N LEU A 147 -3.37 -31.67 66.07
CA LEU A 147 -2.03 -32.26 66.25
C LEU A 147 -2.02 -33.41 67.26
N PHE A 148 -3.18 -33.88 67.73
CA PHE A 148 -3.26 -34.98 68.69
C PHE A 148 -4.03 -36.16 68.11
N PHE A 149 -3.45 -37.36 68.18
CA PHE A 149 -4.10 -38.59 67.71
C PHE A 149 -4.42 -39.55 68.86
N PRO A 150 -5.62 -40.18 68.89
CA PRO A 150 -6.78 -39.93 68.03
C PRO A 150 -7.64 -38.78 68.57
N SER A 151 -7.95 -37.80 67.73
CA SER A 151 -8.97 -36.77 68.00
C SER A 151 -9.98 -36.71 66.85
N ALA A 152 -11.11 -36.02 67.07
CA ALA A 152 -12.15 -35.87 66.05
C ALA A 152 -11.75 -34.94 64.90
N THR A 153 -10.76 -34.07 65.11
CA THR A 153 -10.25 -33.08 64.14
C THR A 153 -8.79 -33.34 63.76
N SER A 154 -8.28 -34.54 64.09
CA SER A 154 -6.90 -34.93 63.82
C SER A 154 -6.62 -34.84 62.32
N GLY A 155 -5.66 -34.00 61.96
CA GLY A 155 -5.30 -33.74 60.57
C GLY A 155 -5.99 -32.55 59.90
N GLU A 156 -6.82 -31.78 60.59
CA GLU A 156 -7.34 -30.50 60.04
C GLU A 156 -6.28 -29.39 60.11
N ASN A 157 -6.36 -28.43 59.18
CA ASN A 157 -5.51 -27.23 59.14
C ASN A 157 -5.50 -26.45 60.47
N ILE A 158 -4.41 -25.73 60.74
CA ILE A 158 -4.25 -24.89 61.93
C ILE A 158 -4.55 -23.44 61.56
N PHE A 159 -5.48 -22.80 62.27
CA PHE A 159 -5.86 -21.40 62.06
C PHE A 159 -5.98 -20.65 63.39
N MET A 160 -5.27 -19.52 63.51
CA MET A 160 -5.24 -18.65 64.69
C MET A 160 -5.46 -17.17 64.30
N ASN A 161 -6.63 -16.58 64.64
CA ASN A 161 -7.03 -15.18 64.36
C ASN A 161 -7.81 -14.57 65.56
N THR A 162 -8.52 -13.43 65.47
CA THR A 162 -9.24 -12.93 66.67
C THR A 162 -10.46 -13.72 67.12
N GLU A 163 -11.07 -14.50 66.25
CA GLU A 163 -12.20 -15.34 66.67
C GLU A 163 -11.69 -16.53 67.50
N THR A 164 -10.42 -16.93 67.32
CA THR A 164 -9.86 -18.20 67.82
C THR A 164 -8.61 -18.09 68.69
N GLY A 165 -7.96 -16.92 68.74
CA GLY A 165 -6.73 -16.58 69.48
C GLY A 165 -5.88 -17.75 69.99
N GLY A 166 -4.71 -17.97 69.38
CA GLY A 166 -3.84 -19.09 69.76
C GLY A 166 -2.38 -18.71 69.89
N SER A 167 -1.66 -19.40 70.77
CA SER A 167 -0.21 -19.28 70.88
C SER A 167 0.44 -20.50 71.52
N TRP A 168 1.72 -20.70 71.24
CA TRP A 168 2.57 -21.59 72.04
C TRP A 168 3.89 -20.90 72.39
N PHE A 169 4.34 -21.16 73.61
CA PHE A 169 5.52 -20.48 74.16
C PHE A 169 6.25 -21.34 75.19
N ALA A 170 7.54 -21.07 75.36
CA ALA A 170 8.34 -21.54 76.49
C ALA A 170 8.31 -20.51 77.63
N MET A 171 8.60 -20.93 78.87
CA MET A 171 8.66 -19.96 79.97
C MET A 171 9.77 -18.91 79.71
N PRO A 172 9.53 -17.62 79.99
CA PRO A 172 10.55 -16.59 79.79
C PRO A 172 11.86 -16.93 80.51
N GLY A 173 12.97 -16.88 79.77
CA GLY A 173 14.30 -17.24 80.28
C GLY A 173 14.63 -18.74 80.24
N ALA A 174 13.79 -19.57 79.63
CA ALA A 174 14.12 -20.97 79.37
C ALA A 174 15.25 -21.11 78.35
N THR A 175 16.19 -22.02 78.60
CA THR A 175 17.37 -22.19 77.74
C THR A 175 17.02 -22.73 76.35
N ASN A 176 15.95 -23.52 76.23
CA ASN A 176 15.45 -24.03 74.95
C ASN A 176 14.83 -22.95 74.05
N ALA A 177 14.57 -21.74 74.54
CA ALA A 177 14.03 -20.66 73.73
C ALA A 177 15.10 -19.70 73.18
N ILE A 178 16.37 -19.93 73.51
CA ILE A 178 17.50 -19.10 73.13
C ILE A 178 18.17 -19.71 71.89
N ALA A 179 18.58 -18.87 70.94
CA ALA A 179 19.11 -19.29 69.63
C ALA A 179 20.33 -20.23 69.71
N GLY A 180 21.18 -20.07 70.72
CA GLY A 180 22.38 -20.89 70.87
C GLY A 180 23.42 -20.65 69.78
N ASP A 181 24.48 -21.46 69.76
CA ASP A 181 25.62 -21.30 68.84
C ASP A 181 25.25 -21.52 67.36
N ASP A 182 24.16 -22.22 67.09
CA ASP A 182 23.60 -22.48 65.76
C ASP A 182 22.64 -21.38 65.29
N MET A 183 22.33 -20.41 66.14
CA MET A 183 21.48 -19.24 65.86
C MET A 183 20.09 -19.62 65.33
N LYS A 184 19.60 -20.81 65.70
CA LYS A 184 18.35 -21.38 65.20
C LYS A 184 17.50 -21.87 66.36
N VAL A 185 16.20 -21.61 66.30
CA VAL A 185 15.23 -22.16 67.24
C VAL A 185 14.15 -22.92 66.47
N LEU A 186 14.04 -24.23 66.71
CA LEU A 186 12.95 -25.06 66.19
C LEU A 186 11.62 -24.59 66.79
N ILE A 187 10.60 -24.34 65.97
CA ILE A 187 9.28 -23.88 66.44
C ILE A 187 8.14 -24.84 66.14
N ALA A 188 8.32 -25.76 65.18
CA ALA A 188 7.36 -26.82 64.90
C ALA A 188 7.99 -27.93 64.06
N GLN A 189 7.40 -29.13 64.13
CA GLN A 189 7.64 -30.22 63.18
C GLN A 189 6.28 -30.73 62.69
N PHE A 190 6.12 -30.88 61.38
CA PHE A 190 4.90 -31.39 60.76
C PHE A 190 5.21 -32.46 59.73
N THR A 191 4.46 -33.56 59.75
CA THR A 191 4.56 -34.62 58.74
C THR A 191 3.25 -34.70 57.96
N SER A 192 3.29 -34.60 56.63
CA SER A 192 2.11 -34.56 55.75
C SER A 192 2.41 -35.27 54.41
N GLN A 193 1.39 -35.74 53.69
CA GLN A 193 1.55 -36.27 52.32
C GLN A 193 1.62 -35.18 51.27
N ASP A 194 0.95 -34.06 51.53
CA ASP A 194 0.96 -32.90 50.66
C ASP A 194 1.88 -31.82 51.23
N CYS A 195 2.34 -30.95 50.34
CA CYS A 195 3.08 -29.75 50.71
C CYS A 195 2.27 -28.86 51.66
N LEU A 196 2.97 -28.26 52.63
CA LEU A 196 2.40 -27.33 53.61
C LEU A 196 2.50 -25.90 53.11
N ASN A 197 1.45 -25.12 53.30
CA ASN A 197 1.42 -23.70 52.93
C ASN A 197 0.75 -22.87 54.03
N GLY A 198 1.14 -21.61 54.19
CA GLY A 198 0.54 -20.74 55.19
C GLY A 198 1.43 -19.60 55.64
N VAL A 199 1.10 -19.01 56.77
CA VAL A 199 1.81 -17.87 57.39
C VAL A 199 1.96 -18.09 58.90
N LEU A 200 3.15 -17.78 59.42
CA LEU A 200 3.48 -17.92 60.84
C LEU A 200 4.01 -16.61 61.41
N HIS A 201 3.57 -16.26 62.61
CA HIS A 201 4.03 -15.08 63.34
C HIS A 201 4.67 -15.44 64.68
N ALA A 202 5.86 -14.88 64.95
CA ALA A 202 6.59 -15.09 66.18
C ALA A 202 7.05 -13.75 66.80
N LEU A 203 7.04 -13.67 68.13
CA LEU A 203 7.60 -12.55 68.88
C LEU A 203 9.04 -12.87 69.31
N ILE A 204 9.99 -12.07 68.84
CA ILE A 204 11.42 -12.23 69.09
C ILE A 204 11.88 -11.14 70.06
N LEU A 205 12.69 -11.53 71.05
CA LEU A 205 13.37 -10.62 71.97
C LEU A 205 14.88 -10.61 71.67
N PRO A 206 15.39 -9.52 71.07
CA PRO A 206 16.82 -9.35 70.86
C PRO A 206 17.61 -9.26 72.16
N ALA A 207 18.80 -9.85 72.20
CA ALA A 207 19.70 -9.84 73.34
C ALA A 207 20.42 -8.49 73.56
N ASP A 208 20.48 -7.65 72.53
CA ASP A 208 21.15 -6.35 72.53
C ASP A 208 20.41 -5.27 73.37
N GLY A 209 19.22 -5.60 73.86
CA GLY A 209 18.36 -4.72 74.66
C GLY A 209 17.34 -3.93 73.83
N SER A 210 17.23 -4.20 72.53
CA SER A 210 16.19 -3.65 71.67
C SER A 210 14.80 -4.15 72.07
N PRO A 211 13.72 -3.39 71.73
CA PRO A 211 12.35 -3.85 71.97
C PRO A 211 12.08 -5.17 71.24
N ALA A 212 11.25 -6.03 71.85
CA ALA A 212 10.75 -7.21 71.16
C ALA A 212 9.94 -6.80 69.92
N PHE A 213 10.03 -7.57 68.84
CA PHE A 213 9.34 -7.31 67.59
C PHE A 213 8.70 -8.60 67.05
N VAL A 214 7.74 -8.44 66.14
CA VAL A 214 7.02 -9.55 65.50
C VAL A 214 7.67 -9.87 64.16
N LEU A 215 8.01 -11.14 63.95
CA LEU A 215 8.45 -11.69 62.67
C LEU A 215 7.29 -12.50 62.08
N GLY A 216 6.74 -12.04 60.96
CA GLY A 216 5.77 -12.77 60.15
C GLY A 216 6.41 -13.31 58.89
N GLN A 217 6.18 -14.58 58.55
CA GLN A 217 6.70 -15.15 57.31
C GLN A 217 5.69 -16.11 56.67
N GLN A 218 5.46 -15.92 55.37
CA GLN A 218 4.69 -16.84 54.53
C GLN A 218 5.60 -17.96 54.02
N PHE A 219 5.03 -19.15 53.87
CA PHE A 219 5.72 -20.30 53.34
C PHE A 219 4.83 -21.10 52.39
N ASN A 220 5.45 -21.66 51.35
CA ASN A 220 4.88 -22.68 50.50
C ASN A 220 5.93 -23.79 50.32
N CYS A 221 5.66 -24.97 50.88
CA CYS A 221 6.59 -26.10 50.98
C CYS A 221 7.88 -25.77 51.75
N THR A 222 8.94 -25.38 51.03
CA THR A 222 10.29 -25.04 51.52
C THR A 222 10.70 -23.62 51.12
N GLU A 223 9.86 -22.91 50.39
CA GLU A 223 10.12 -21.54 49.96
C GLU A 223 9.48 -20.57 50.96
N CYS A 224 10.35 -19.81 51.61
CA CYS A 224 10.04 -18.83 52.65
C CYS A 224 10.36 -17.44 52.07
N GLY A 225 9.36 -16.64 51.72
CA GLY A 225 9.52 -15.33 51.06
C GLY A 225 8.98 -14.16 51.88
N PRO A 226 9.63 -12.97 51.87
CA PRO A 226 9.03 -11.69 52.31
C PRO A 226 8.42 -10.90 51.14
N ILE A 227 7.48 -9.99 51.46
CA ILE A 227 6.63 -9.21 50.52
C ILE A 227 7.25 -7.83 50.21
N GLY A 228 7.34 -7.43 48.92
CA GLY A 228 7.45 -6.03 48.45
C GLY A 228 8.45 -5.75 47.29
N CYS A 229 8.02 -4.99 46.26
CA CYS A 229 8.79 -4.60 45.06
C CYS A 229 9.67 -3.35 45.27
N SER A 230 10.86 -3.31 44.66
CA SER A 230 11.88 -2.25 44.83
C SER A 230 11.86 -1.13 43.76
N ILE A 231 10.94 -1.21 42.80
CA ILE A 231 10.89 -0.34 41.62
C ILE A 231 9.89 0.79 41.86
N GLU A 232 10.34 2.05 41.79
CA GLU A 232 9.60 3.25 42.20
C GLU A 232 8.28 3.49 41.47
N THR A 233 8.11 2.86 40.31
CA THR A 233 6.92 2.94 39.46
C THR A 233 5.92 1.79 39.66
N ALA A 234 6.22 0.78 40.49
CA ALA A 234 5.29 -0.30 40.77
C ALA A 234 4.19 0.14 41.76
N CYS A 235 2.96 -0.32 41.57
CA CYS A 235 1.83 -0.05 42.48
C CYS A 235 1.98 -0.67 43.86
N ASN A 236 2.78 -1.73 43.96
CA ASN A 236 3.23 -2.29 45.22
C ASN A 236 4.67 -1.86 45.60
N TYR A 237 5.12 -0.69 45.11
CA TYR A 237 6.44 -0.12 45.42
C TYR A 237 6.61 0.17 46.90
N LEU A 238 7.69 -0.39 47.46
CA LEU A 238 8.14 -0.12 48.82
C LEU A 238 9.58 0.44 48.78
N PRO A 239 9.77 1.73 49.12
CA PRO A 239 11.09 2.35 49.12
C PRO A 239 12.07 1.59 50.04
N GLY A 240 13.04 0.90 49.43
CA GLY A 240 14.11 0.18 50.13
C GLY A 240 14.05 -1.36 50.10
N ALA A 241 13.22 -1.98 49.27
CA ALA A 241 13.30 -3.42 49.02
C ALA A 241 14.63 -3.80 48.32
N LEU A 242 15.22 -4.95 48.68
CA LEU A 242 16.53 -5.39 48.16
C LEU A 242 16.36 -6.22 46.88
N ASN A 243 17.10 -5.87 45.83
CA ASN A 243 17.06 -6.49 44.51
C ASN A 243 17.82 -7.84 44.50
N TYR A 244 17.14 -8.94 44.17
CA TYR A 244 17.72 -10.28 43.97
C TYR A 244 17.22 -10.87 42.64
N PRO A 245 17.96 -11.79 41.99
CA PRO A 245 17.55 -12.33 40.69
C PRO A 245 16.21 -13.08 40.83
N GLY A 246 15.15 -12.52 40.26
CA GLY A 246 13.75 -12.98 40.38
C GLY A 246 12.82 -12.09 41.20
N SER A 247 13.31 -11.01 41.84
CA SER A 247 12.48 -10.08 42.64
C SER A 247 11.57 -9.16 41.81
N ASP A 248 11.83 -9.03 40.52
CA ASP A 248 11.06 -8.14 39.63
C ASP A 248 9.87 -8.87 38.97
N ALA A 249 9.71 -10.17 39.24
CA ALA A 249 8.62 -10.99 38.72
C ALA A 249 7.29 -10.83 39.50
N GLU A 250 7.30 -10.20 40.67
CA GLU A 250 6.12 -9.94 41.51
C GLU A 250 5.83 -8.44 41.72
N CYS A 251 6.45 -7.57 40.91
CA CYS A 251 6.08 -6.16 40.87
C CYS A 251 4.74 -6.02 40.14
N THR A 252 3.70 -5.58 40.85
CA THR A 252 2.45 -5.18 40.21
C THR A 252 2.59 -3.73 39.85
N TYR A 253 2.65 -3.45 38.55
CA TYR A 253 2.50 -2.12 38.00
C TYR A 253 1.02 -1.83 37.83
N ALA A 254 0.69 -0.57 37.58
CA ALA A 254 -0.64 -0.30 37.09
C ALA A 254 -0.68 -0.94 35.70
N GLU A 255 -1.81 -1.56 35.34
CA GLU A 255 -2.01 -1.94 33.94
C GLU A 255 -1.91 -0.64 33.14
N GLU A 256 -0.97 -0.58 32.18
CA GLU A 256 -0.64 0.57 31.31
C GLU A 256 -1.52 1.82 31.53
N GLY A 257 -2.67 2.08 30.93
CA GLY A 257 -3.47 3.31 31.10
C GLY A 257 -4.14 3.55 32.45
N TYR A 258 -4.06 2.64 33.43
CA TYR A 258 -4.67 2.78 34.75
C TYR A 258 -3.70 3.28 35.82
N ASP A 259 -4.25 3.76 36.93
CA ASP A 259 -3.54 4.03 38.17
C ASP A 259 -3.50 2.79 39.07
N CYS A 260 -2.73 2.90 40.15
CA CYS A 260 -2.50 1.81 41.09
C CYS A 260 -3.68 1.41 41.96
N ASP A 261 -4.76 2.19 41.93
CA ASP A 261 -6.04 1.87 42.57
C ASP A 261 -7.03 1.25 41.57
N GLY A 262 -6.62 1.05 40.31
CA GLY A 262 -7.41 0.50 39.20
C GLY A 262 -8.33 1.52 38.55
N ASN A 263 -8.08 2.82 38.72
CA ASN A 263 -8.84 3.87 38.02
C ASN A 263 -8.09 4.29 36.78
N CYS A 264 -8.81 4.58 35.72
CA CYS A 264 -8.16 4.96 34.49
C CYS A 264 -7.49 6.36 34.55
N LEU A 265 -6.31 6.51 33.93
CA LEU A 265 -5.59 7.78 33.80
C LEU A 265 -6.16 8.68 32.69
N SER A 266 -6.69 8.10 31.61
CA SER A 266 -7.45 8.77 30.54
C SER A 266 -8.61 7.87 30.11
N ASP A 267 -9.82 8.27 30.51
CA ASP A 267 -11.08 7.56 30.28
C ASP A 267 -12.07 8.61 29.78
N SER A 268 -12.17 8.68 28.46
CA SER A 268 -12.89 9.71 27.72
C SER A 268 -14.40 9.55 27.81
N ASP A 269 -14.89 8.32 27.93
CA ASP A 269 -16.31 7.98 27.95
C ASP A 269 -16.89 7.69 29.36
N MET A 270 -16.00 7.55 30.36
CA MET A 270 -16.23 7.31 31.79
C MET A 270 -16.79 5.93 32.15
N ASP A 271 -16.55 4.91 31.34
CA ASP A 271 -17.04 3.55 31.59
C ASP A 271 -16.16 2.75 32.58
N GLY A 272 -14.97 3.29 32.91
CA GLY A 272 -14.02 2.70 33.83
C GLY A 272 -12.98 1.81 33.16
N ILE A 273 -12.92 1.81 31.83
CA ILE A 273 -11.85 1.26 31.01
C ILE A 273 -11.00 2.42 30.46
N CYS A 274 -9.72 2.18 30.18
CA CYS A 274 -8.89 3.25 29.63
C CYS A 274 -8.89 3.29 28.14
N ASP A 275 -8.79 4.50 27.59
CA ASP A 275 -8.74 4.77 26.16
C ASP A 275 -7.75 3.85 25.40
N GLU A 276 -6.64 3.44 26.03
CA GLU A 276 -5.62 2.53 25.46
C GLU A 276 -5.89 1.02 25.63
N PHE A 277 -6.87 0.64 26.44
CA PHE A 277 -7.30 -0.74 26.72
C PHE A 277 -8.74 -1.04 26.31
N GLU A 278 -9.40 -0.02 25.78
CA GLU A 278 -10.63 -0.15 25.06
C GLU A 278 -10.39 -1.01 23.82
N VAL A 279 -10.95 -2.23 23.84
CA VAL A 279 -11.10 -3.07 22.66
C VAL A 279 -12.24 -2.44 21.89
N SER A 280 -11.87 -1.57 20.97
CA SER A 280 -12.79 -0.89 20.07
C SER A 280 -13.44 -1.94 19.16
N GLY A 281 -14.75 -2.14 19.31
CA GLY A 281 -15.50 -3.06 18.47
C GLY A 281 -17.00 -2.86 18.68
N CYS A 282 -17.82 -3.55 17.89
CA CYS A 282 -19.25 -3.42 18.06
C CYS A 282 -19.72 -4.11 19.36
N LEU A 283 -20.30 -3.35 20.28
CA LEU A 283 -20.83 -3.88 21.56
C LEU A 283 -22.24 -4.47 21.43
N ASP A 284 -22.92 -4.23 20.31
CA ASP A 284 -24.27 -4.75 20.07
C ASP A 284 -24.24 -6.21 19.59
N ALA A 285 -24.69 -7.12 20.45
CA ALA A 285 -24.81 -8.56 20.16
C ALA A 285 -25.73 -8.93 18.99
N SER A 286 -26.44 -7.96 18.40
CA SER A 286 -27.25 -8.13 17.19
C SER A 286 -26.57 -7.70 15.89
N ALA A 287 -25.38 -7.08 15.96
CA ALA A 287 -24.55 -6.80 14.80
C ALA A 287 -23.80 -8.05 14.32
N LEU A 288 -23.44 -8.05 13.04
CA LEU A 288 -22.67 -9.10 12.36
C LEU A 288 -21.19 -9.07 12.72
N ASN A 289 -20.63 -7.88 12.98
CA ASN A 289 -19.27 -7.69 13.49
C ASN A 289 -19.24 -7.53 15.02
N PHE A 290 -20.25 -8.05 15.73
CA PHE A 290 -20.26 -8.06 17.19
C PHE A 290 -19.02 -8.74 17.75
N ASP A 291 -18.23 -8.01 18.54
CA ASP A 291 -17.12 -8.58 19.27
C ASP A 291 -17.53 -8.78 20.74
N PRO A 292 -17.63 -10.04 21.23
CA PRO A 292 -17.92 -10.31 22.64
C PRO A 292 -16.82 -9.86 23.60
N ASN A 293 -15.66 -9.43 23.09
CA ASN A 293 -14.55 -8.90 23.87
C ASN A 293 -14.40 -7.37 23.72
N ALA A 294 -15.21 -6.71 22.88
CA ALA A 294 -15.20 -5.26 22.80
C ALA A 294 -15.55 -4.65 24.16
N THR A 295 -14.81 -3.62 24.50
CA THR A 295 -14.97 -2.85 25.73
C THR A 295 -15.30 -1.38 25.48
N ASP A 296 -15.12 -0.90 24.24
CA ASP A 296 -15.61 0.38 23.75
C ASP A 296 -16.28 0.22 22.38
N GLU A 297 -17.25 1.07 22.08
CA GLU A 297 -17.99 1.07 20.82
C GLU A 297 -17.13 1.72 19.73
N SER A 298 -16.71 0.95 18.72
CA SER A 298 -15.87 1.43 17.61
C SER A 298 -16.51 2.48 16.69
N GLY A 299 -17.66 3.02 17.08
CA GLY A 299 -18.48 3.91 16.27
C GLY A 299 -19.19 3.20 15.11
N PHE A 300 -18.96 1.90 14.90
CA PHE A 300 -19.51 1.13 13.79
C PHE A 300 -19.89 -0.32 14.17
N CYS A 301 -21.20 -0.53 14.35
CA CYS A 301 -21.82 -1.84 14.37
C CYS A 301 -22.41 -2.16 12.99
N ALA A 302 -21.90 -3.19 12.33
CA ALA A 302 -22.41 -3.66 11.05
C ALA A 302 -23.64 -4.54 11.28
N TYR A 303 -24.83 -4.06 10.96
CA TYR A 303 -26.04 -4.86 11.01
C TYR A 303 -26.33 -5.49 9.65
N ALA A 304 -27.18 -6.51 9.61
CA ALA A 304 -27.60 -7.13 8.34
C ALA A 304 -28.32 -6.17 7.38
N GLU A 305 -28.74 -5.01 7.88
CA GLU A 305 -29.34 -3.90 7.13
C GLU A 305 -28.30 -2.91 6.56
N ASP A 306 -27.02 -3.04 6.93
CA ASP A 306 -25.89 -2.22 6.45
C ASP A 306 -25.05 -2.93 5.37
N LEU A 307 -25.43 -4.14 4.96
CA LEU A 307 -24.75 -4.93 3.94
C LEU A 307 -25.18 -4.52 2.52
N ASN A 308 -24.30 -3.81 1.80
CA ASN A 308 -24.54 -3.36 0.42
C ASN A 308 -23.97 -4.31 -0.64
N CYS A 309 -24.59 -4.32 -1.82
CA CYS A 309 -24.20 -5.16 -2.95
C CYS A 309 -23.18 -4.44 -3.85
N ALA A 310 -22.16 -5.16 -4.34
CA ALA A 310 -21.10 -4.62 -5.23
C ALA A 310 -21.44 -4.72 -6.74
N ASP A 311 -22.61 -5.24 -7.11
CA ASP A 311 -23.08 -5.31 -8.50
C ASP A 311 -23.80 -4.01 -8.89
N GLU A 312 -23.22 -3.22 -9.80
CA GLU A 312 -23.80 -1.97 -10.34
C GLU A 312 -25.24 -2.13 -10.86
N ALA A 313 -25.67 -3.35 -11.21
CA ALA A 313 -27.02 -3.62 -11.69
C ALA A 313 -28.06 -3.82 -10.57
N ALA A 314 -27.64 -3.87 -9.31
CA ALA A 314 -28.51 -4.08 -8.16
C ALA A 314 -29.08 -2.77 -7.58
N CYS A 315 -30.25 -2.85 -6.97
CA CYS A 315 -30.95 -1.73 -6.34
C CYS A 315 -30.38 -1.29 -5.02
N ASN A 316 -29.70 -2.19 -4.32
CA ASN A 316 -28.90 -1.90 -3.14
C ASN A 316 -27.40 -1.78 -3.49
N TYR A 317 -27.09 -1.35 -4.72
CA TYR A 317 -25.74 -0.93 -5.11
C TYR A 317 -25.42 0.42 -4.47
N GLN A 318 -24.39 0.43 -3.65
CA GLN A 318 -23.77 1.64 -3.13
C GLN A 318 -22.26 1.48 -3.28
N PRO A 319 -21.55 2.41 -3.95
CA PRO A 319 -20.09 2.44 -3.83
C PRO A 319 -19.74 2.60 -2.36
N PHE A 320 -18.67 1.94 -1.92
CA PHE A 320 -18.21 1.95 -0.53
C PHE A 320 -18.19 3.39 0.02
N SER A 321 -18.96 3.62 1.09
CA SER A 321 -19.07 4.91 1.78
C SER A 321 -18.94 4.67 3.28
N GLY A 322 -17.74 4.27 3.70
CA GLY A 322 -17.30 4.22 5.10
C GLY A 322 -16.17 5.24 5.35
N PRO A 323 -15.89 5.62 6.61
CA PRO A 323 -14.90 6.65 6.95
C PRO A 323 -13.47 6.08 6.94
N ALA A 324 -12.50 6.92 6.54
CA ALA A 324 -11.09 6.88 6.89
C ALA A 324 -10.22 5.68 6.45
N TYR A 325 -8.99 6.03 6.07
CA TYR A 325 -7.84 5.16 5.86
C TYR A 325 -7.81 3.89 6.72
N CYS A 326 -7.79 2.71 6.09
CA CYS A 326 -7.81 1.42 6.79
C CYS A 326 -7.01 0.33 6.04
N LEU A 327 -6.89 -0.87 6.63
CA LEU A 327 -6.28 -2.03 5.97
C LEU A 327 -7.35 -2.98 5.44
N GLN A 328 -7.07 -3.68 4.34
CA GLN A 328 -7.86 -4.81 3.85
C GLN A 328 -6.95 -6.01 3.63
N VAL A 329 -7.30 -7.15 4.23
CA VAL A 329 -6.58 -8.41 4.04
C VAL A 329 -7.43 -9.32 3.17
N GLU A 330 -6.98 -9.61 1.95
CA GLU A 330 -7.67 -10.52 1.03
C GLU A 330 -6.92 -11.86 0.92
N THR A 331 -7.67 -12.95 0.74
CA THR A 331 -7.08 -14.23 0.34
C THR A 331 -6.83 -14.22 -1.16
N PHE A 332 -5.56 -14.21 -1.55
CA PHE A 332 -5.15 -14.23 -2.96
C PHE A 332 -5.15 -15.67 -3.53
N ALA A 333 -4.70 -16.66 -2.77
CA ALA A 333 -4.70 -18.06 -3.20
C ALA A 333 -4.70 -19.05 -2.02
N GLU A 334 -5.53 -20.09 -2.09
CA GLU A 334 -5.45 -21.26 -1.20
C GLU A 334 -4.73 -22.43 -1.88
N HIS A 335 -3.74 -23.00 -1.21
CA HIS A 335 -2.87 -24.02 -1.79
C HIS A 335 -3.20 -25.42 -1.26
N SER A 336 -3.44 -26.36 -2.18
CA SER A 336 -3.82 -27.74 -1.83
C SER A 336 -2.87 -28.80 -2.40
N GLY A 337 -1.68 -28.39 -2.84
CA GLY A 337 -0.69 -29.30 -3.43
C GLY A 337 0.62 -28.63 -3.82
N MET A 338 1.38 -29.33 -4.66
CA MET A 338 2.66 -28.86 -5.19
C MET A 338 2.47 -27.70 -6.17
N VAL A 339 3.20 -26.61 -5.96
CA VAL A 339 3.33 -25.49 -6.89
C VAL A 339 4.77 -25.45 -7.37
N GLY A 340 4.99 -25.78 -8.65
CA GLY A 340 6.36 -25.98 -9.15
C GLY A 340 7.08 -27.13 -8.45
N ALA A 341 8.16 -26.82 -7.72
CA ALA A 341 8.96 -27.79 -6.98
C ALA A 341 8.65 -27.81 -5.47
N ASP A 342 7.87 -26.86 -4.97
CA ASP A 342 7.60 -26.68 -3.55
C ASP A 342 6.21 -27.21 -3.19
N ASP A 343 6.07 -27.74 -1.97
CA ASP A 343 4.81 -28.25 -1.43
C ASP A 343 4.16 -27.16 -0.57
N LEU A 344 3.17 -26.47 -1.12
CA LEU A 344 2.41 -25.43 -0.42
C LEU A 344 1.10 -25.98 0.16
N THR A 345 0.96 -27.29 0.34
CA THR A 345 -0.30 -27.87 0.86
C THR A 345 -0.66 -27.29 2.23
N GLY A 346 -1.80 -26.59 2.31
CA GLY A 346 -2.31 -25.99 3.55
C GLY A 346 -1.87 -24.54 3.77
N PHE A 347 -1.04 -23.99 2.88
CA PHE A 347 -0.71 -22.57 2.88
C PHE A 347 -1.83 -21.76 2.23
N THR A 348 -1.99 -20.53 2.71
CA THR A 348 -2.83 -19.50 2.11
C THR A 348 -1.95 -18.29 1.85
N THR A 349 -2.01 -17.76 0.62
CA THR A 349 -1.40 -16.49 0.25
C THR A 349 -2.41 -15.38 0.48
N TYR A 350 -2.05 -14.40 1.29
CA TYR A 350 -2.80 -13.20 1.58
C TYR A 350 -2.14 -11.99 0.92
N ARG A 351 -2.96 -11.01 0.51
CA ARG A 351 -2.50 -9.67 0.14
C ARG A 351 -3.11 -8.65 1.08
N ILE A 352 -2.27 -7.73 1.54
CA ILE A 352 -2.63 -6.71 2.53
C ILE A 352 -2.59 -5.37 1.80
N TYR A 353 -3.72 -4.67 1.75
CA TYR A 353 -3.90 -3.40 1.09
C TYR A 353 -4.16 -2.29 2.12
N ALA A 354 -3.68 -1.09 1.83
CA ALA A 354 -4.15 0.15 2.44
C ALA A 354 -5.30 0.69 1.59
N LEU A 355 -6.45 0.99 2.20
CA LEU A 355 -7.56 1.69 1.57
C LEU A 355 -7.40 3.19 1.84
N CYS A 356 -7.68 3.99 0.81
CA CYS A 356 -7.59 5.44 0.84
C CYS A 356 -8.96 6.09 0.64
N GLU A 357 -9.07 7.40 0.93
CA GLU A 357 -10.34 8.14 0.80
C GLU A 357 -10.56 8.63 -0.63
N ASN A 358 -9.48 8.98 -1.34
CA ASN A 358 -9.49 9.51 -2.70
C ASN A 358 -8.56 8.71 -3.60
N ALA A 359 -8.88 8.67 -4.90
CA ALA A 359 -8.05 8.00 -5.91
C ALA A 359 -6.65 8.63 -6.06
N ASP A 360 -6.54 9.92 -5.74
CA ASP A 360 -5.29 10.68 -5.78
C ASP A 360 -4.49 10.62 -4.46
N ASP A 361 -5.01 9.93 -3.43
CA ASP A 361 -4.26 9.75 -2.19
C ASP A 361 -3.00 8.90 -2.42
N PHE A 362 -1.97 9.18 -1.63
CA PHE A 362 -0.66 8.54 -1.80
C PHE A 362 -0.20 7.86 -0.51
N VAL A 363 0.15 6.59 -0.59
CA VAL A 363 0.84 5.87 0.48
C VAL A 363 2.34 5.97 0.29
N SER A 364 3.03 6.52 1.28
CA SER A 364 4.49 6.75 1.18
C SER A 364 5.32 5.75 1.96
N SER A 365 4.84 5.28 3.11
CA SER A 365 5.63 4.42 3.99
C SER A 365 4.78 3.58 4.92
N VAL A 366 5.35 2.46 5.34
CA VAL A 366 4.94 1.74 6.54
C VAL A 366 6.14 1.75 7.48
N SER A 367 5.92 2.19 8.72
CA SER A 367 6.98 2.37 9.71
C SER A 367 6.61 1.70 11.01
N GLY A 368 7.52 1.59 11.96
CA GLY A 368 7.16 1.12 13.29
C GLY A 368 8.23 1.43 14.32
N ASP A 369 7.82 1.50 15.59
CA ASP A 369 8.68 1.64 16.76
C ASP A 369 8.00 1.07 18.02
N THR A 370 8.55 1.32 19.21
CA THR A 370 7.96 0.88 20.48
C THR A 370 6.59 1.48 20.80
N GLU A 371 6.26 2.67 20.28
CA GLU A 371 5.00 3.37 20.53
C GLU A 371 3.95 3.00 19.48
N PHE A 372 4.35 2.93 18.21
CA PHE A 372 3.50 2.53 17.08
C PHE A 372 4.09 1.31 16.36
N PRO A 373 3.91 0.09 16.88
CA PRO A 373 4.58 -1.08 16.35
C PRO A 373 3.94 -1.57 15.04
N THR A 374 4.76 -1.82 14.02
CA THR A 374 4.35 -2.59 12.84
C THR A 374 4.71 -4.05 13.03
N ARG A 375 3.71 -4.93 12.92
CA ARG A 375 3.80 -6.37 13.13
C ARG A 375 3.05 -7.11 12.03
N ILE A 376 3.70 -8.05 11.37
CA ILE A 376 3.03 -9.04 10.50
C ILE A 376 3.43 -10.41 11.04
N GLN A 377 2.46 -11.09 11.63
CA GLN A 377 2.71 -12.32 12.38
C GLN A 377 1.87 -13.47 11.85
N SER A 378 2.46 -14.66 11.88
CA SER A 378 1.74 -15.90 11.66
C SER A 378 1.81 -16.77 12.92
N SER A 379 0.75 -17.52 13.21
CA SER A 379 0.80 -18.56 14.24
C SER A 379 1.82 -19.68 13.94
N THR A 380 2.41 -19.67 12.74
CA THR A 380 3.39 -20.66 12.24
C THR A 380 4.65 -19.96 11.66
N SER A 381 4.80 -19.92 10.34
CA SER A 381 5.92 -19.30 9.63
C SER A 381 5.47 -18.79 8.26
N PHE A 382 6.25 -17.88 7.68
CA PHE A 382 6.04 -17.43 6.31
C PHE A 382 6.83 -18.29 5.32
N PHE A 383 6.21 -18.59 4.19
CA PHE A 383 6.86 -19.25 3.07
C PHE A 383 7.72 -18.22 2.33
N GLN A 384 9.00 -18.55 2.16
CA GLN A 384 9.95 -17.77 1.37
C GLN A 384 10.55 -18.63 0.24
N SER A 385 10.46 -18.11 -0.97
CA SER A 385 10.99 -18.67 -2.20
C SER A 385 12.47 -18.36 -2.32
N SER A 386 13.26 -19.34 -2.78
CA SER A 386 14.68 -19.11 -3.09
C SER A 386 14.93 -18.20 -4.30
N PHE A 387 13.87 -17.81 -5.01
CA PHE A 387 13.91 -16.94 -6.18
C PHE A 387 13.08 -15.66 -5.98
N GLY A 388 12.58 -15.43 -4.76
CA GLY A 388 11.95 -14.19 -4.36
C GLY A 388 12.93 -13.31 -3.56
N GLY A 389 12.40 -12.33 -2.84
CA GLY A 389 13.16 -11.37 -2.05
C GLY A 389 12.27 -10.53 -1.15
N LEU A 390 12.91 -9.76 -0.26
CA LEU A 390 12.24 -9.02 0.81
C LEU A 390 11.17 -8.06 0.31
N THR A 391 11.42 -7.39 -0.81
CA THR A 391 10.56 -6.32 -1.30
C THR A 391 9.85 -6.69 -2.60
N GLY A 392 8.74 -6.01 -2.90
CA GLY A 392 8.06 -6.12 -4.20
C GLY A 392 9.00 -5.80 -5.38
N SER A 393 9.98 -4.92 -5.18
CA SER A 393 11.00 -4.59 -6.19
C SER A 393 11.91 -5.78 -6.54
N ASP A 394 12.11 -6.70 -5.60
CA ASP A 394 12.95 -7.90 -5.79
C ASP A 394 12.22 -9.01 -6.57
N GLN A 395 10.90 -8.87 -6.75
CA GLN A 395 10.09 -9.86 -7.44
C GLN A 395 10.24 -9.73 -8.95
N ASN A 396 10.51 -10.86 -9.62
CA ASN A 396 10.72 -10.91 -11.06
C ASN A 396 9.65 -11.77 -11.73
N GLY A 397 8.64 -11.12 -12.33
CA GLY A 397 7.51 -11.78 -12.98
C GLY A 397 7.90 -12.76 -14.09
N SER A 398 9.04 -12.55 -14.75
CA SER A 398 9.54 -13.45 -15.79
C SER A 398 9.97 -14.82 -15.23
N LEU A 399 10.25 -14.92 -13.93
CA LEU A 399 10.64 -16.18 -13.28
C LEU A 399 9.44 -17.08 -12.95
N PHE A 400 8.23 -16.53 -12.81
CA PHE A 400 7.06 -17.29 -12.36
C PHE A 400 6.67 -18.41 -13.33
N GLY A 401 6.98 -18.26 -14.63
CA GLY A 401 6.79 -19.34 -15.62
C GLY A 401 7.73 -20.54 -15.42
N PHE A 402 8.91 -20.33 -14.83
CA PHE A 402 9.93 -21.36 -14.61
C PHE A 402 9.92 -21.90 -13.17
N PHE A 403 9.64 -21.02 -12.20
CA PHE A 403 9.53 -21.31 -10.78
C PHE A 403 8.16 -20.81 -10.27
N PRO A 404 7.07 -21.56 -10.48
CA PRO A 404 5.72 -21.11 -10.15
C PRO A 404 5.50 -20.80 -8.67
N SER A 405 6.28 -21.39 -7.76
CA SER A 405 6.21 -21.10 -6.33
C SER A 405 6.71 -19.71 -5.97
N ALA A 406 7.59 -19.11 -6.79
CA ALA A 406 8.09 -17.75 -6.57
C ALA A 406 7.01 -16.68 -6.69
N ALA A 407 5.92 -16.94 -7.41
CA ALA A 407 4.78 -16.01 -7.47
C ALA A 407 4.03 -15.87 -6.12
N PHE A 408 4.26 -16.80 -5.20
CA PHE A 408 3.63 -16.85 -3.87
C PHE A 408 4.63 -16.61 -2.75
N ASP A 409 5.77 -15.99 -3.07
CA ASP A 409 6.75 -15.52 -2.09
C ASP A 409 6.14 -14.50 -1.11
N SER A 410 6.72 -14.42 0.10
CA SER A 410 6.25 -13.47 1.13
C SER A 410 7.14 -12.23 1.14
N TYR A 411 6.60 -11.07 0.75
CA TYR A 411 7.37 -9.83 0.60
C TYR A 411 6.55 -8.61 1.03
N ILE A 412 7.26 -7.53 1.37
CA ILE A 412 6.68 -6.22 1.68
C ILE A 412 6.73 -5.30 0.45
N THR A 413 5.79 -4.37 0.32
CA THR A 413 5.73 -3.50 -0.85
C THR A 413 4.96 -2.21 -0.58
N ILE A 414 4.96 -1.31 -1.58
CA ILE A 414 4.03 -0.19 -1.72
C ILE A 414 3.65 -0.17 -3.20
N GLY A 415 2.49 -0.74 -3.51
CA GLY A 415 1.91 -0.84 -4.85
C GLY A 415 2.60 -1.76 -5.86
N LEU A 416 3.79 -2.28 -5.58
CA LEU A 416 4.53 -3.15 -6.51
C LEU A 416 4.22 -4.63 -6.31
N THR A 417 4.07 -5.36 -7.42
CA THR A 417 4.06 -6.84 -7.47
C THR A 417 5.27 -7.43 -8.19
N GLU A 418 6.09 -6.57 -8.79
CA GLU A 418 7.35 -6.88 -9.48
C GLU A 418 8.27 -5.65 -9.48
N SER A 419 9.46 -5.78 -10.05
CA SER A 419 10.42 -4.67 -10.21
C SER A 419 9.77 -3.40 -10.76
N ALA A 420 10.13 -2.24 -10.20
CA ALA A 420 9.51 -0.96 -10.52
C ALA A 420 9.65 -0.60 -12.01
N GLY A 421 8.53 -0.27 -12.65
CA GLY A 421 8.48 0.24 -14.02
C GLY A 421 8.73 1.75 -14.13
N ALA A 422 8.48 2.30 -15.32
CA ALA A 422 8.62 3.73 -15.57
C ALA A 422 7.65 4.55 -14.71
N GLY A 423 8.15 5.57 -13.99
CA GLY A 423 7.35 6.38 -13.07
C GLY A 423 7.04 5.72 -11.72
N GLU A 424 7.45 4.47 -11.49
CA GLU A 424 7.35 3.78 -10.19
C GLU A 424 8.67 3.87 -9.43
N GLY A 425 8.62 3.81 -8.09
CA GLY A 425 9.78 3.89 -7.21
C GLY A 425 10.05 2.55 -6.53
N ASN A 426 11.33 2.16 -6.48
CA ASN A 426 11.78 1.00 -5.71
C ASN A 426 11.46 1.15 -4.22
N ILE A 427 11.12 0.03 -3.57
CA ILE A 427 10.84 -0.01 -2.14
C ILE A 427 12.15 0.10 -1.37
N ASN A 428 12.28 1.14 -0.56
CA ASN A 428 13.44 1.37 0.29
C ASN A 428 13.16 0.85 1.69
N THR A 429 14.14 0.24 2.35
CA THR A 429 14.00 -0.25 3.73
C THR A 429 15.03 0.40 4.64
N ILE A 430 14.60 0.81 5.83
CA ILE A 430 15.49 1.20 6.93
C ILE A 430 15.33 0.17 8.03
N ASP A 431 16.45 -0.49 8.35
CA ASP A 431 16.53 -1.52 9.36
C ASP A 431 17.47 -1.09 10.49
N ASN A 432 17.08 -1.40 11.73
CA ASN A 432 17.90 -1.16 12.90
C ASN A 432 18.95 -2.29 13.02
N PRO A 433 20.26 -1.99 13.08
CA PRO A 433 21.27 -3.02 13.27
C PRO A 433 21.09 -3.87 14.54
N GLY A 434 20.33 -3.38 15.53
CA GLY A 434 19.95 -4.09 16.75
C GLY A 434 18.75 -5.05 16.62
N ASN A 435 17.91 -4.86 15.60
CA ASN A 435 16.69 -5.64 15.32
C ASN A 435 16.51 -5.75 13.81
N VAL A 436 17.21 -6.70 13.18
CA VAL A 436 17.25 -6.87 11.72
C VAL A 436 16.01 -7.57 11.18
N TRP A 437 14.87 -6.88 11.23
CA TRP A 437 13.55 -7.45 10.90
C TRP A 437 13.48 -7.98 9.47
N GLY A 438 14.13 -7.31 8.51
CA GLY A 438 14.10 -7.71 7.10
C GLY A 438 14.73 -9.09 6.88
N ASN A 439 15.91 -9.31 7.47
CA ASN A 439 16.59 -10.62 7.40
C ASN A 439 15.84 -11.72 8.17
N ALA A 440 15.14 -11.38 9.24
CA ALA A 440 14.35 -12.33 10.00
C ALA A 440 13.11 -12.79 9.21
N PHE A 441 12.44 -11.84 8.56
CA PHE A 441 11.28 -12.08 7.70
C PHE A 441 11.64 -12.91 6.46
N GLU A 442 12.75 -12.62 5.79
CA GLU A 442 13.32 -13.46 4.72
C GLU A 442 13.75 -14.85 5.20
N GLY A 443 13.96 -15.01 6.51
CA GLY A 443 14.16 -16.31 7.15
C GLY A 443 12.87 -17.09 7.42
N GLY A 444 11.70 -16.54 7.08
CA GLY A 444 10.37 -17.09 7.34
C GLY A 444 9.81 -16.79 8.75
N SER A 445 10.43 -15.86 9.49
CA SER A 445 9.96 -15.43 10.81
C SER A 445 8.96 -14.29 10.71
N ASP A 446 8.30 -13.93 11.81
CA ASP A 446 7.45 -12.75 11.89
C ASP A 446 8.21 -11.46 11.55
N LEU A 447 7.52 -10.50 10.92
CA LEU A 447 8.03 -9.14 10.71
C LEU A 447 7.65 -8.30 11.93
N LEU A 448 8.66 -7.83 12.68
CA LEU A 448 8.47 -7.08 13.92
C LEU A 448 9.32 -5.81 13.92
N ILE A 449 8.65 -4.66 13.79
CA ILE A 449 9.23 -3.33 13.93
C ILE A 449 8.64 -2.68 15.18
N ASP A 450 9.15 -3.07 16.35
CA ASP A 450 8.61 -2.70 17.67
C ASP A 450 9.69 -2.28 18.69
N ASP A 451 10.87 -1.88 18.19
CA ASP A 451 11.96 -1.39 19.02
C ASP A 451 12.08 0.14 19.02
N ALA A 452 12.83 0.69 19.99
CA ALA A 452 12.88 2.13 20.24
C ALA A 452 13.63 2.94 19.16
N ILE A 453 14.39 2.29 18.29
CA ILE A 453 15.01 2.92 17.11
C ILE A 453 14.02 2.86 15.93
N GLY A 454 13.25 1.77 15.87
CA GLY A 454 12.23 1.54 14.87
C GLY A 454 12.81 1.08 13.52
N GLY A 455 11.96 1.09 12.52
CA GLY A 455 12.27 0.69 11.15
C GLY A 455 11.14 1.10 10.21
N SER A 456 11.39 1.00 8.90
CA SER A 456 10.35 1.32 7.92
C SER A 456 10.68 0.75 6.55
N TRP A 457 9.66 0.65 5.71
CA TRP A 457 9.82 0.63 4.26
C TRP A 457 9.01 1.75 3.61
N PHE A 458 9.56 2.36 2.56
CA PHE A 458 9.02 3.58 1.98
C PHE A 458 9.40 3.80 0.51
N ILE A 459 8.65 4.69 -0.13
CA ILE A 459 8.89 5.25 -1.46
C ILE A 459 8.82 6.79 -1.39
N PHE A 460 9.28 7.47 -2.44
CA PHE A 460 9.25 8.93 -2.47
C PHE A 460 7.93 9.45 -3.04
N ASN A 461 7.43 10.55 -2.48
CA ASN A 461 6.23 11.20 -3.01
C ASN A 461 6.47 11.59 -4.48
N GLY A 462 5.56 11.18 -5.36
CA GLY A 462 5.67 11.31 -6.82
C GLY A 462 5.81 9.98 -7.56
N ASN A 463 6.14 8.88 -6.87
CA ASN A 463 6.19 7.56 -7.48
C ASN A 463 4.79 6.95 -7.69
N THR A 464 4.43 6.60 -8.93
CA THR A 464 3.05 6.20 -9.29
C THR A 464 2.52 4.97 -8.54
N ASN A 465 3.38 4.04 -8.10
CA ASN A 465 3.01 2.89 -7.27
C ASN A 465 2.53 3.24 -5.86
N GLY A 466 2.72 4.49 -5.39
CA GLY A 466 2.13 4.97 -4.15
C GLY A 466 0.70 5.48 -4.28
N ILE A 467 0.20 5.71 -5.50
CA ILE A 467 -1.10 6.34 -5.74
C ILE A 467 -2.22 5.30 -5.65
N ALA A 468 -3.29 5.63 -4.91
CA ALA A 468 -4.39 4.71 -4.63
C ALA A 468 -5.21 4.29 -5.87
N GLY A 469 -5.31 5.15 -6.89
CA GLY A 469 -5.99 4.84 -8.15
C GLY A 469 -7.52 4.67 -8.02
N ASP A 470 -8.15 4.23 -9.11
CA ASP A 470 -9.62 4.11 -9.21
C ASP A 470 -10.20 3.04 -8.25
N ASP A 471 -9.39 2.11 -7.76
CA ASP A 471 -9.76 1.10 -6.77
C ASP A 471 -9.45 1.53 -5.33
N TYR A 472 -8.99 2.77 -5.13
CA TYR A 472 -8.76 3.42 -3.83
C TYR A 472 -7.84 2.61 -2.91
N ARG A 473 -6.92 1.82 -3.45
CA ARG A 473 -6.11 0.90 -2.64
C ARG A 473 -4.66 0.79 -3.10
N VAL A 474 -3.76 0.63 -2.13
CA VAL A 474 -2.32 0.41 -2.38
C VAL A 474 -1.88 -0.88 -1.69
N LEU A 475 -1.23 -1.78 -2.42
CA LEU A 475 -0.71 -3.02 -1.86
C LEU A 475 0.46 -2.73 -0.89
N LEU A 476 0.43 -3.28 0.32
CA LEU A 476 1.47 -3.11 1.36
C LEU A 476 2.32 -4.36 1.59
N ALA A 477 1.75 -5.55 1.40
CA ALA A 477 2.46 -6.81 1.52
C ALA A 477 1.72 -7.96 0.85
N GLN A 478 2.46 -8.97 0.41
CA GLN A 478 1.95 -10.30 0.10
C GLN A 478 2.60 -11.30 1.05
N VAL A 479 1.81 -12.13 1.71
CA VAL A 479 2.33 -13.10 2.69
C VAL A 479 1.70 -14.46 2.50
N THR A 480 2.52 -15.51 2.52
CA THR A 480 2.07 -16.89 2.35
C THR A 480 2.36 -17.69 3.62
N THR A 481 1.32 -18.22 4.26
CA THR A 481 1.47 -18.95 5.53
C THR A 481 0.42 -20.06 5.70
N ASP A 482 0.74 -21.11 6.46
CA ASP A 482 -0.17 -22.19 6.86
C ASP A 482 -0.76 -21.99 8.28
N GLY A 483 -0.57 -20.80 8.86
CA GLY A 483 -1.10 -20.37 10.14
C GLY A 483 -2.14 -19.26 10.04
N GLU A 484 -2.62 -18.80 11.20
CA GLU A 484 -3.50 -17.61 11.30
C GLU A 484 -2.65 -16.34 11.28
N LEU A 485 -3.09 -15.35 10.50
CA LEU A 485 -2.43 -14.05 10.35
C LEU A 485 -2.92 -13.06 11.42
N SER A 486 -2.01 -12.32 12.04
CA SER A 486 -2.32 -11.26 13.01
C SER A 486 -1.26 -10.17 13.01
N GLY A 487 -1.60 -8.97 13.47
CA GLY A 487 -0.63 -7.88 13.60
C GLY A 487 -1.24 -6.51 13.33
N SER A 488 -0.38 -5.52 13.13
CA SER A 488 -0.71 -4.12 12.96
C SER A 488 0.26 -3.45 11.98
N MET A 489 -0.15 -2.41 11.27
CA MET A 489 0.75 -1.60 10.43
C MET A 489 0.55 -0.12 10.72
N TYR A 490 1.64 0.60 10.91
CA TYR A 490 1.65 2.06 11.03
C TYR A 490 1.97 2.69 9.67
N VAL A 491 0.94 3.13 8.97
CA VAL A 491 0.97 3.51 7.54
C VAL A 491 0.86 5.03 7.41
N GLN A 492 1.68 5.61 6.52
CA GLN A 492 1.64 7.03 6.19
C GLN A 492 0.89 7.27 4.87
N PHE A 493 -0.05 8.20 4.92
CA PHE A 493 -0.88 8.66 3.81
C PHE A 493 -0.68 10.16 3.56
N PHE A 494 -0.71 10.55 2.29
CA PHE A 494 -0.82 11.93 1.86
C PHE A 494 -2.15 12.13 1.14
N GLU A 495 -3.03 12.92 1.74
CA GLU A 495 -4.35 13.23 1.17
C GLU A 495 -4.18 13.99 -0.16
N ASN A 496 -4.78 13.48 -1.23
CA ASN A 496 -4.62 13.95 -2.61
C ASN A 496 -3.15 14.06 -3.07
N GLY A 497 -2.28 13.20 -2.53
CA GLY A 497 -0.85 13.16 -2.87
C GLY A 497 -0.03 14.33 -2.33
N SER A 498 -0.62 15.22 -1.53
CA SER A 498 0.06 16.42 -1.05
C SER A 498 0.97 16.12 0.15
N PRO A 499 2.29 16.41 0.07
CA PRO A 499 3.18 16.28 1.24
C PRO A 499 2.78 17.18 2.42
N ALA A 500 1.93 18.18 2.20
CA ALA A 500 1.44 19.08 3.26
C ALA A 500 0.28 18.47 4.08
N SER A 501 -0.35 17.41 3.59
CA SER A 501 -1.47 16.71 4.22
C SER A 501 -1.04 15.31 4.66
N ASP A 502 -0.02 15.25 5.52
CA ASP A 502 0.53 14.03 6.12
C ASP A 502 -0.40 13.50 7.22
N MET A 503 -0.83 12.25 7.08
CA MET A 503 -1.50 11.48 8.13
C MET A 503 -0.82 10.13 8.33
N ARG A 504 -0.78 9.66 9.57
CA ARG A 504 -0.20 8.37 9.93
C ARG A 504 -1.11 7.66 10.90
N GLU A 505 -1.49 6.44 10.55
CA GLU A 505 -2.46 5.67 11.30
C GLU A 505 -1.89 4.29 11.63
N LEU A 506 -2.04 3.88 12.89
CA LEU A 506 -1.73 2.51 13.33
C LEU A 506 -2.99 1.70 13.16
N ILE A 507 -2.98 0.75 12.23
CA ILE A 507 -4.16 -0.01 11.85
C ILE A 507 -3.91 -1.48 12.20
N ASP A 508 -4.75 -2.05 13.06
CA ASP A 508 -4.70 -3.47 13.42
C ASP A 508 -5.40 -4.33 12.36
N PHE A 509 -4.92 -5.56 12.13
CA PHE A 509 -5.56 -6.51 11.22
C PHE A 509 -6.97 -6.91 11.69
N GLN A 510 -7.27 -6.77 12.98
CA GLN A 510 -8.62 -6.95 13.55
C GLN A 510 -9.55 -5.76 13.29
N GLN A 511 -8.97 -4.59 13.03
CA GLN A 511 -9.65 -3.35 12.63
C GLN A 511 -9.66 -3.16 11.10
N ALA A 512 -9.11 -4.12 10.35
CA ALA A 512 -9.11 -4.11 8.89
C ALA A 512 -10.56 -4.02 8.35
N CYS A 513 -10.79 -3.13 7.39
CA CYS A 513 -12.04 -2.99 6.70
C CYS A 513 -12.43 -4.32 6.02
N TYR A 514 -13.55 -4.89 6.45
CA TYR A 514 -14.16 -6.00 5.73
C TYR A 514 -14.63 -5.49 4.36
N GLY A 515 -13.90 -5.87 3.31
CA GLY A 515 -14.31 -5.61 1.93
C GLY A 515 -15.67 -6.25 1.61
N PRO A 516 -16.40 -5.74 0.61
CA PRO A 516 -17.82 -6.02 0.37
C PRO A 516 -18.16 -7.43 -0.14
N GLU A 517 -17.27 -8.42 -0.08
CA GLU A 517 -17.46 -9.66 -0.86
C GLU A 517 -18.20 -10.80 -0.15
N GLU A 518 -18.32 -10.85 1.19
CA GLU A 518 -18.75 -12.10 1.82
C GLU A 518 -20.21 -12.23 2.31
N LEU A 519 -21.04 -11.18 2.42
CA LEU A 519 -22.35 -11.38 3.10
C LEU A 519 -23.62 -10.67 2.56
N ALA A 520 -23.59 -9.82 1.53
CA ALA A 520 -24.81 -9.15 1.01
C ALA A 520 -25.49 -9.90 -0.16
N ALA A 521 -26.82 -10.09 -0.10
CA ALA A 521 -27.61 -10.56 -1.25
C ALA A 521 -28.06 -9.36 -2.11
N CYS A 522 -27.72 -9.36 -3.41
CA CYS A 522 -28.10 -8.31 -4.35
C CYS A 522 -29.60 -8.33 -4.68
N GLU A 523 -30.27 -7.19 -4.58
CA GLU A 523 -31.69 -6.99 -4.96
C GLU A 523 -31.80 -6.34 -6.35
N TYR A 524 -32.78 -6.73 -7.18
CA TYR A 524 -32.97 -6.20 -8.55
C TYR A 524 -34.41 -5.68 -8.75
N PRO A 525 -34.66 -4.66 -9.60
CA PRO A 525 -35.97 -4.03 -9.71
C PRO A 525 -36.96 -4.83 -10.57
N ASP A 526 -38.26 -4.58 -10.38
CA ASP A 526 -39.34 -5.15 -11.22
C ASP A 526 -39.29 -4.52 -12.63
N PRO A 527 -39.50 -5.26 -13.74
CA PRO A 527 -39.36 -4.74 -15.12
C PRO A 527 -40.15 -3.49 -15.54
N LEU A 528 -41.09 -2.97 -14.73
CA LEU A 528 -41.80 -1.71 -14.98
C LEU A 528 -41.37 -0.56 -14.04
N LEU A 529 -40.53 -0.85 -13.06
CA LEU A 529 -40.08 0.10 -12.03
C LEU A 529 -38.54 0.14 -11.98
N ASP A 530 -37.98 1.24 -11.50
CA ASP A 530 -36.57 1.31 -11.12
C ASP A 530 -36.37 0.83 -9.66
N CYS A 531 -35.13 0.96 -9.19
CA CYS A 531 -34.71 0.49 -7.88
C CYS A 531 -35.27 1.26 -6.68
N ASP A 532 -35.77 2.48 -6.92
CA ASP A 532 -36.46 3.29 -5.92
C ASP A 532 -37.98 3.08 -5.99
N GLY A 533 -38.44 2.21 -6.89
CA GLY A 533 -39.86 1.96 -7.14
C GLY A 533 -40.54 3.02 -8.00
N ASN A 534 -39.78 3.87 -8.70
CA ASN A 534 -40.32 4.83 -9.66
C ASN A 534 -40.60 4.14 -11.00
N CYS A 535 -41.54 4.64 -11.77
CA CYS A 535 -41.87 4.01 -13.03
C CYS A 535 -40.86 4.30 -14.15
N LEU A 536 -40.51 3.27 -14.93
CA LEU A 536 -39.57 3.40 -16.06
C LEU A 536 -40.19 4.12 -17.27
N ASN A 537 -41.53 4.15 -17.38
CA ASN A 537 -42.27 4.96 -18.34
C ASN A 537 -43.35 5.74 -17.59
N ASP A 538 -42.98 6.98 -17.27
CA ASP A 538 -43.79 8.02 -16.64
C ASP A 538 -43.62 9.28 -17.51
N ALA A 539 -44.53 9.46 -18.45
CA ALA A 539 -44.42 10.47 -19.49
C ALA A 539 -44.67 11.89 -18.98
N ASP A 540 -45.42 12.05 -17.88
CA ASP A 540 -45.71 13.34 -17.27
C ASP A 540 -44.95 13.60 -15.96
N GLY A 541 -44.32 12.57 -15.38
CA GLY A 541 -43.36 12.64 -14.28
C GLY A 541 -44.00 12.67 -12.90
N ASP A 542 -45.25 12.19 -12.75
CA ASP A 542 -46.01 12.26 -11.50
C ASP A 542 -45.77 11.08 -10.53
N GLY A 543 -44.99 10.09 -10.96
CA GLY A 543 -44.61 8.90 -10.20
C GLY A 543 -45.57 7.72 -10.35
N VAL A 544 -46.58 7.82 -11.20
CA VAL A 544 -47.47 6.72 -11.60
C VAL A 544 -47.09 6.29 -13.02
N CYS A 545 -46.99 4.97 -13.28
CA CYS A 545 -46.77 4.52 -14.66
C CYS A 545 -47.92 4.91 -15.57
N ASP A 546 -47.63 5.37 -16.80
CA ASP A 546 -48.60 5.74 -17.85
C ASP A 546 -49.76 4.73 -18.00
N GLU A 547 -49.49 3.45 -17.77
CA GLU A 547 -50.45 2.35 -17.87
C GLU A 547 -51.52 2.34 -16.75
N PHE A 548 -51.38 3.19 -15.73
CA PHE A 548 -52.24 3.28 -14.54
C PHE A 548 -52.93 4.65 -14.31
N GLU A 549 -52.75 5.64 -15.18
CA GLU A 549 -53.25 7.01 -14.97
C GLU A 549 -54.76 7.25 -15.20
N VAL A 550 -55.30 8.30 -14.56
CA VAL A 550 -56.71 8.76 -14.62
C VAL A 550 -56.81 10.23 -15.03
N LEU A 551 -57.26 10.49 -16.26
CA LEU A 551 -57.38 11.84 -16.85
C LEU A 551 -58.40 12.79 -16.17
N GLY A 552 -57.99 14.02 -15.83
CA GLY A 552 -58.83 15.15 -15.38
C GLY A 552 -58.03 16.30 -14.74
N CYS A 553 -58.66 17.41 -14.36
CA CYS A 553 -57.94 18.53 -13.70
C CYS A 553 -57.42 18.15 -12.30
N ASP A 554 -56.10 18.04 -12.15
CA ASP A 554 -55.37 17.61 -10.95
C ASP A 554 -54.79 18.77 -10.10
N ASP A 555 -54.94 20.02 -10.55
CA ASP A 555 -54.45 21.19 -9.82
C ASP A 555 -55.46 21.66 -8.75
N SER A 556 -55.08 21.51 -7.47
CA SER A 556 -55.89 21.90 -6.31
C SER A 556 -56.21 23.41 -6.21
N LEU A 557 -55.51 24.27 -6.95
CA LEU A 557 -55.73 25.72 -7.01
C LEU A 557 -56.68 26.12 -8.15
N ALA A 558 -56.98 25.21 -9.07
CA ALA A 558 -57.98 25.43 -10.11
C ALA A 558 -59.38 25.42 -9.49
N CYS A 559 -60.25 26.32 -9.93
CA CYS A 559 -61.63 26.40 -9.44
C CYS A 559 -62.47 25.14 -9.81
N ASN A 560 -61.94 24.19 -10.61
CA ASN A 560 -62.58 22.95 -11.03
C ASN A 560 -61.74 21.65 -10.82
N TYR A 561 -60.86 21.65 -9.82
CA TYR A 561 -60.06 20.50 -9.38
C TYR A 561 -60.85 19.20 -9.11
N GLN A 562 -60.28 18.04 -9.47
CA GLN A 562 -60.75 16.70 -9.17
C GLN A 562 -59.69 15.87 -8.43
N SER A 563 -60.00 15.42 -7.21
CA SER A 563 -59.04 14.74 -6.32
C SER A 563 -58.71 13.28 -6.66
N GLN A 564 -59.08 12.79 -7.84
CA GLN A 564 -58.85 11.42 -8.30
C GLN A 564 -58.21 11.39 -9.69
N ALA A 565 -57.93 12.55 -10.26
CA ALA A 565 -57.16 12.63 -11.49
C ALA A 565 -55.67 12.48 -11.16
N THR A 566 -54.96 11.73 -11.99
CA THR A 566 -53.51 11.49 -11.94
C THR A 566 -52.88 11.77 -13.31
N ASP A 567 -53.56 12.50 -14.18
CA ASP A 567 -53.01 13.08 -15.43
C ASP A 567 -53.92 14.25 -15.84
N ASN A 568 -53.34 15.43 -16.04
CA ASN A 568 -54.06 16.66 -16.36
C ASN A 568 -54.45 16.75 -17.84
N ASP A 569 -55.73 16.51 -18.13
CA ASP A 569 -56.27 16.60 -19.50
C ASP A 569 -56.43 18.04 -20.05
N GLY A 570 -55.88 19.04 -19.37
CA GLY A 570 -55.91 20.46 -19.76
C GLY A 570 -57.24 21.15 -19.46
N SER A 571 -58.07 20.58 -18.59
CA SER A 571 -59.40 21.12 -18.25
C SER A 571 -59.42 22.13 -17.10
N CYS A 572 -58.29 22.48 -16.47
CA CYS A 572 -58.21 23.39 -15.32
C CYS A 572 -58.49 24.88 -15.63
N THR A 573 -59.13 25.59 -14.69
CA THR A 573 -59.48 27.02 -14.78
C THR A 573 -59.14 27.77 -13.46
N TYR A 574 -58.57 28.98 -13.54
CA TYR A 574 -57.99 29.72 -12.41
C TYR A 574 -58.50 31.19 -12.33
N PRO A 575 -58.38 31.86 -11.15
CA PRO A 575 -58.66 33.30 -10.99
C PRO A 575 -57.53 34.22 -11.49
N ASP A 576 -57.86 35.50 -11.69
CA ASP A 576 -56.93 36.56 -12.14
C ASP A 576 -55.96 37.03 -11.02
N GLU A 577 -54.77 37.47 -11.41
CA GLU A 577 -53.64 37.80 -10.52
C GLU A 577 -53.98 38.93 -9.52
N GLY A 578 -53.73 38.65 -8.23
CA GLY A 578 -54.11 39.50 -7.11
C GLY A 578 -55.51 39.24 -6.54
N TYR A 579 -56.32 38.34 -7.15
CA TYR A 579 -57.71 38.07 -6.76
C TYR A 579 -58.01 36.57 -6.52
N ASP A 580 -59.08 36.25 -5.75
CA ASP A 580 -59.57 34.86 -5.54
C ASP A 580 -60.56 34.36 -6.63
N CYS A 581 -60.97 33.07 -6.60
CA CYS A 581 -61.93 32.43 -7.55
C CYS A 581 -63.32 33.11 -7.66
N ASN A 582 -63.57 34.19 -6.90
CA ASN A 582 -64.77 35.03 -6.97
C ASN A 582 -64.45 36.53 -7.18
N ASP A 583 -63.25 36.89 -7.66
CA ASP A 583 -62.75 38.24 -7.98
C ASP A 583 -62.55 39.19 -6.77
N ASN A 584 -61.98 38.75 -5.64
CA ASN A 584 -61.63 39.63 -4.49
C ASN A 584 -60.11 39.78 -4.25
N CYS A 585 -59.58 41.01 -4.03
CA CYS A 585 -58.13 41.27 -3.82
C CYS A 585 -57.60 40.56 -2.56
N LEU A 586 -56.42 39.94 -2.67
CA LEU A 586 -55.87 39.01 -1.68
C LEU A 586 -54.98 39.63 -0.60
N VAL A 587 -54.26 40.74 -0.86
CA VAL A 587 -53.46 41.48 0.13
C VAL A 587 -53.50 42.99 -0.15
N ASP A 588 -53.96 43.73 0.85
CA ASP A 588 -54.10 45.18 0.87
C ASP A 588 -53.78 45.61 2.31
N THR A 589 -52.48 45.83 2.57
CA THR A 589 -51.92 45.91 3.93
C THR A 589 -52.35 47.18 4.66
N ASP A 590 -52.59 48.27 3.92
CA ASP A 590 -53.07 49.52 4.50
C ASP A 590 -54.58 49.79 4.26
N ASN A 591 -55.27 48.88 3.55
CA ASN A 591 -56.70 48.88 3.23
C ASN A 591 -57.17 50.07 2.38
N ASP A 592 -56.32 50.57 1.47
CA ASP A 592 -56.65 51.67 0.59
C ASP A 592 -57.30 51.26 -0.74
N GLY A 593 -57.34 49.94 -1.03
CA GLY A 593 -58.00 49.34 -2.18
C GLY A 593 -57.10 49.16 -3.42
N VAL A 594 -55.78 49.32 -3.28
CA VAL A 594 -54.78 48.91 -4.29
C VAL A 594 -53.93 47.80 -3.68
N CYS A 595 -53.80 46.66 -4.37
CA CYS A 595 -52.99 45.56 -3.84
C CYS A 595 -51.50 45.99 -3.79
N ASP A 596 -50.80 45.69 -2.69
CA ASP A 596 -49.50 46.26 -2.26
C ASP A 596 -48.36 46.24 -3.33
N GLU A 597 -48.46 45.40 -4.35
CA GLU A 597 -47.46 45.27 -5.43
C GLU A 597 -47.30 46.52 -6.31
N PHE A 598 -48.16 47.54 -6.15
CA PHE A 598 -48.21 48.72 -7.03
C PHE A 598 -47.74 50.06 -6.39
N GLU A 599 -46.91 50.07 -5.32
CA GLU A 599 -46.39 51.27 -4.60
C GLU A 599 -44.93 51.72 -4.95
N VAL A 600 -44.50 52.98 -4.64
CA VAL A 600 -43.17 53.58 -5.04
C VAL A 600 -42.37 54.25 -3.88
N THR A 601 -41.08 53.94 -3.70
CA THR A 601 -40.21 54.33 -2.54
C THR A 601 -39.18 55.47 -2.75
N GLY A 602 -38.80 56.25 -1.69
CA GLY A 602 -37.74 57.31 -1.67
C GLY A 602 -37.73 58.27 -0.43
N CYS A 603 -36.70 59.14 -0.24
CA CYS A 603 -36.55 60.06 0.93
C CYS A 603 -37.64 61.15 1.01
N THR A 604 -38.47 61.13 2.07
CA THR A 604 -39.62 62.01 2.30
C THR A 604 -39.40 63.15 3.32
N ASP A 605 -38.21 63.31 3.92
CA ASP A 605 -37.87 64.40 4.88
C ASP A 605 -37.32 65.68 4.20
N PRO A 606 -38.06 66.82 4.21
CA PRO A 606 -37.64 68.07 3.57
C PRO A 606 -36.43 68.79 4.18
N ALA A 607 -35.91 68.34 5.34
CA ALA A 607 -34.76 68.97 6.02
C ALA A 607 -33.40 68.34 5.65
N ALA A 608 -33.39 67.25 4.89
CA ALA A 608 -32.17 66.61 4.39
C ALA A 608 -31.67 67.26 3.10
N CYS A 609 -30.37 67.14 2.82
CA CYS A 609 -29.77 67.61 1.57
C CYS A 609 -30.27 66.84 0.32
N SER A 610 -31.03 65.73 0.48
CA SER A 610 -31.40 64.76 -0.59
C SER A 610 -32.90 64.36 -0.67
N TYR A 611 -33.86 65.24 -0.35
CA TYR A 611 -35.33 64.99 -0.36
C TYR A 611 -36.01 64.84 -1.76
N ASP A 612 -36.93 63.87 -1.95
CA ASP A 612 -37.81 63.68 -3.14
C ASP A 612 -39.32 63.74 -2.79
N SER A 613 -40.12 64.34 -3.69
CA SER A 613 -41.55 64.63 -3.51
C SER A 613 -42.53 63.65 -4.16
N ASN A 614 -42.05 62.61 -4.89
CA ASN A 614 -42.91 61.60 -5.53
C ASN A 614 -42.88 60.21 -4.86
N ALA A 615 -42.14 60.05 -3.78
CA ALA A 615 -42.13 58.81 -2.99
C ALA A 615 -43.45 58.65 -2.21
N THR A 616 -44.08 57.48 -2.31
CA THR A 616 -45.25 57.07 -1.52
C THR A 616 -44.85 56.22 -0.31
N GLU A 617 -43.60 55.76 -0.22
CA GLU A 617 -43.01 55.05 0.93
C GLU A 617 -41.52 55.43 1.16
N GLU A 618 -41.04 55.49 2.42
CA GLU A 618 -39.70 55.95 2.82
C GLU A 618 -38.61 54.87 2.75
N ASP A 619 -37.45 55.14 2.13
CA ASP A 619 -36.40 54.14 1.89
C ASP A 619 -35.04 54.38 2.60
N GLY A 620 -34.91 55.48 3.37
CA GLY A 620 -33.71 55.76 4.18
C GLY A 620 -32.60 56.57 3.50
N SER A 621 -32.86 57.21 2.35
CA SER A 621 -31.86 57.92 1.53
C SER A 621 -31.51 59.40 1.91
N CYS A 622 -31.70 59.84 3.17
CA CYS A 622 -31.55 61.26 3.60
C CYS A 622 -30.15 61.63 4.22
N SER A 623 -29.53 62.80 3.90
CA SER A 623 -28.15 63.23 4.34
C SER A 623 -27.99 64.69 4.89
N TYR A 624 -26.94 64.99 5.71
CA TYR A 624 -26.72 66.27 6.48
C TYR A 624 -25.20 66.72 6.64
N PRO A 625 -24.84 67.99 6.97
CA PRO A 625 -23.44 68.54 7.00
C PRO A 625 -22.62 68.36 8.31
N GLU A 626 -21.27 68.48 8.25
CA GLU A 626 -20.29 68.30 9.36
C GLU A 626 -20.01 69.53 10.27
N THR A 627 -19.49 69.26 11.48
CA THR A 627 -19.31 70.26 12.56
C THR A 627 -18.16 71.25 12.27
N ASN A 628 -18.42 72.55 12.48
CA ASN A 628 -17.56 73.71 12.21
C ASN A 628 -17.37 74.09 10.72
N TYR A 629 -18.14 73.44 9.83
CA TYR A 629 -18.28 73.75 8.40
C TYR A 629 -19.79 73.80 7.99
N ASP A 630 -20.13 74.35 6.82
CA ASP A 630 -21.50 74.35 6.27
C ASP A 630 -21.73 73.28 5.18
N CYS A 631 -22.94 73.12 4.64
CA CYS A 631 -23.26 72.14 3.56
C CYS A 631 -22.47 72.36 2.25
N ALA A 632 -21.60 73.37 2.18
CA ALA A 632 -20.68 73.63 1.08
C ALA A 632 -19.19 73.61 1.52
N GLY A 633 -18.88 73.24 2.76
CA GLY A 633 -17.54 72.96 3.25
C GLY A 633 -16.68 74.19 3.66
N ASN A 634 -17.26 75.30 4.13
CA ASN A 634 -16.49 76.50 4.54
C ASN A 634 -16.30 76.64 6.08
N CYS A 635 -15.08 76.96 6.56
CA CYS A 635 -14.75 77.13 8.00
C CYS A 635 -15.45 78.35 8.62
N LEU A 636 -15.88 78.23 9.88
CA LEU A 636 -16.74 79.21 10.56
C LEU A 636 -16.00 80.30 11.39
N ASN A 637 -14.68 80.22 11.66
CA ASN A 637 -13.84 81.31 12.24
C ASN A 637 -12.34 81.17 11.87
N ASP A 638 -11.78 82.20 11.23
CA ASP A 638 -10.38 82.33 10.77
C ASP A 638 -9.96 83.82 10.87
N ALA A 639 -9.08 84.17 11.81
CA ALA A 639 -8.79 85.55 12.21
C ALA A 639 -7.68 86.23 11.40
N ASP A 640 -6.73 85.49 10.85
CA ASP A 640 -5.69 86.03 9.95
C ASP A 640 -5.92 85.71 8.46
N ASN A 641 -7.00 84.96 8.15
CA ASN A 641 -7.54 84.61 6.83
C ASN A 641 -6.57 83.78 5.97
N ASP A 642 -5.82 82.86 6.58
CA ASP A 642 -4.93 81.96 5.86
C ASP A 642 -5.57 80.62 5.46
N GLY A 643 -6.84 80.39 5.86
CA GLY A 643 -7.64 79.21 5.49
C GLY A 643 -7.57 78.06 6.49
N VAL A 644 -6.94 78.25 7.65
CA VAL A 644 -6.96 77.30 8.77
C VAL A 644 -7.70 77.93 9.95
N CYS A 645 -8.64 77.19 10.57
CA CYS A 645 -9.39 77.75 11.71
C CYS A 645 -8.44 77.99 12.91
N ASP A 646 -8.52 79.16 13.56
CA ASP A 646 -7.58 79.70 14.57
C ASP A 646 -7.17 78.75 15.73
N GLU A 647 -7.92 77.68 15.98
CA GLU A 647 -7.61 76.70 17.02
C GLU A 647 -6.52 75.67 16.62
N LEU A 648 -5.82 75.85 15.49
CA LEU A 648 -4.91 74.84 14.89
C LEU A 648 -3.46 75.29 14.50
N GLU A 649 -2.87 76.37 15.05
CA GLU A 649 -1.51 76.90 14.69
C GLU A 649 -0.28 76.42 15.57
N VAL A 650 0.99 76.44 15.05
CA VAL A 650 2.24 75.88 15.69
C VAL A 650 3.53 76.76 15.52
N ALA A 651 4.45 76.89 16.51
CA ALA A 651 5.63 77.82 16.49
C ALA A 651 7.07 77.19 16.52
N GLY A 652 8.08 77.75 15.82
CA GLY A 652 9.48 77.25 15.66
C GLY A 652 10.48 78.16 14.87
N CYS A 653 11.75 77.77 14.60
CA CYS A 653 12.79 78.61 13.90
C CYS A 653 12.59 78.63 12.37
N THR A 654 12.38 79.81 11.79
CA THR A 654 12.01 79.97 10.35
C THR A 654 13.18 80.32 9.39
N ASP A 655 14.43 80.35 9.87
CA ASP A 655 15.60 80.68 9.03
C ASP A 655 16.23 79.43 8.40
N ALA A 656 16.08 79.28 7.08
CA ALA A 656 16.51 78.11 6.32
C ALA A 656 18.04 77.89 6.25
N MET A 657 18.86 78.83 6.75
CA MET A 657 20.34 78.68 6.77
C MET A 657 20.87 78.19 8.13
N ALA A 658 20.01 77.97 9.11
CA ALA A 658 20.39 77.48 10.44
C ALA A 658 20.18 75.96 10.58
N CYS A 659 21.01 75.30 11.39
CA CYS A 659 21.03 73.85 11.58
C CYS A 659 19.76 73.29 12.24
N ASN A 660 18.92 74.12 12.86
CA ASN A 660 17.68 73.73 13.54
C ASN A 660 16.44 74.47 13.00
N TYR A 661 16.41 74.69 11.68
CA TYR A 661 15.25 75.19 10.94
C TYR A 661 14.06 74.22 10.98
N ASP A 662 12.83 74.74 11.19
CA ASP A 662 11.57 73.97 11.17
C ASP A 662 10.60 74.56 10.14
N ALA A 663 10.21 73.74 9.15
CA ALA A 663 9.33 74.12 8.04
C ALA A 663 7.83 74.09 8.40
N THR A 664 7.45 73.53 9.55
CA THR A 664 6.05 73.45 10.03
C THR A 664 5.68 74.56 11.01
N ALA A 665 6.65 75.37 11.39
CA ALA A 665 6.44 76.56 12.20
C ALA A 665 5.65 77.61 11.41
N THR A 666 4.42 77.89 11.84
CA THR A 666 3.61 79.00 11.33
C THR A 666 3.91 80.33 12.08
N ASP A 667 4.66 80.30 13.19
CA ASP A 667 5.19 81.49 13.91
C ASP A 667 6.66 81.33 14.40
N ASN A 668 7.47 82.40 14.40
CA ASN A 668 8.95 82.35 14.52
C ASN A 668 9.50 82.50 15.95
N GLY A 669 10.23 81.48 16.43
CA GLY A 669 10.72 81.31 17.81
C GLY A 669 12.20 81.64 18.14
N ASN A 670 12.93 82.46 17.35
CA ASN A 670 14.20 83.13 17.75
C ASN A 670 15.38 82.32 18.39
N ASP A 671 15.58 81.03 18.11
CA ASP A 671 16.66 80.17 18.68
C ASP A 671 17.48 79.38 17.63
N CYS A 672 18.11 80.03 16.64
CA CYS A 672 18.73 79.34 15.48
C CYS A 672 20.29 79.16 15.58
N THR A 673 20.87 77.98 15.23
CA THR A 673 22.32 77.60 15.35
C THR A 673 23.06 77.32 14.01
N TYR A 674 24.43 77.34 13.93
CA TYR A 674 25.25 77.27 12.68
C TYR A 674 26.59 76.44 12.79
N PRO A 675 27.21 75.95 11.67
CA PRO A 675 28.37 75.00 11.66
C PRO A 675 29.81 75.57 11.65
N GLU A 676 30.82 74.70 11.88
CA GLU A 676 32.28 74.99 11.85
C GLU A 676 32.91 74.97 10.44
N THR A 677 34.06 75.65 10.26
CA THR A 677 34.68 75.87 8.93
C THR A 677 35.33 74.60 8.38
N GLY A 678 34.86 74.15 7.21
CA GLY A 678 35.28 72.90 6.54
C GLY A 678 34.20 71.82 6.56
N TYR A 679 33.16 71.99 7.38
CA TYR A 679 32.06 71.04 7.56
C TYR A 679 30.68 71.75 7.52
N ASP A 680 29.61 71.00 7.29
CA ASP A 680 28.23 71.46 7.36
C ASP A 680 27.63 71.36 8.79
N CYS A 681 26.35 71.70 8.94
CA CYS A 681 25.56 71.69 10.20
C CYS A 681 25.51 70.36 10.94
N SER A 682 25.88 69.28 10.26
CA SER A 682 25.83 67.89 10.70
C SER A 682 27.23 67.38 11.06
N GLY A 683 28.28 68.13 10.73
CA GLY A 683 29.67 67.68 10.81
C GLY A 683 30.15 66.95 9.56
N SER A 684 29.51 67.13 8.40
CA SER A 684 29.89 66.50 7.12
C SER A 684 30.82 67.41 6.31
N CYS A 685 31.85 66.85 5.66
CA CYS A 685 32.85 67.64 4.96
C CYS A 685 32.28 68.45 3.77
N LEU A 686 32.82 69.65 3.52
CA LEU A 686 32.36 70.56 2.45
C LEU A 686 32.94 70.27 1.05
N ASN A 687 34.05 69.53 0.95
CA ASN A 687 34.62 69.02 -0.30
C ASN A 687 35.18 67.62 -0.02
N ASP A 688 34.40 66.63 -0.42
CA ASP A 688 34.58 65.20 -0.25
C ASP A 688 34.09 64.60 -1.58
N MET A 689 35.03 64.38 -2.50
CA MET A 689 34.76 64.10 -3.91
C MET A 689 34.26 62.68 -4.13
N ASP A 690 34.68 61.74 -3.29
CA ASP A 690 34.26 60.34 -3.33
C ASP A 690 33.21 59.98 -2.27
N GLY A 691 32.98 60.86 -1.28
CA GLY A 691 31.85 60.81 -0.34
C GLY A 691 32.11 59.96 0.90
N ASP A 692 33.36 59.66 1.23
CA ASP A 692 33.74 58.74 2.30
C ASP A 692 33.75 59.38 3.71
N GLY A 693 33.51 60.70 3.79
CA GLY A 693 33.45 61.47 5.01
C GLY A 693 34.80 62.07 5.46
N VAL A 694 35.88 61.84 4.70
CA VAL A 694 37.15 62.55 4.81
C VAL A 694 37.15 63.70 3.79
N CYS A 695 37.78 64.82 4.10
CA CYS A 695 37.89 65.92 3.13
C CYS A 695 39.05 65.66 2.17
N ASP A 696 38.88 65.94 0.86
CA ASP A 696 39.89 65.79 -0.22
C ASP A 696 41.31 66.26 0.16
N GLU A 697 41.43 67.27 1.02
CA GLU A 697 42.72 67.81 1.47
C GLU A 697 43.48 66.92 2.47
N PHE A 698 42.90 65.79 2.90
CA PHE A 698 43.40 64.89 3.94
C PHE A 698 43.51 63.40 3.54
N GLU A 699 43.29 63.04 2.27
CA GLU A 699 43.23 61.64 1.80
C GLU A 699 44.59 60.97 1.49
N ILE A 700 44.63 59.62 1.52
CA ILE A 700 45.78 58.74 1.22
C ILE A 700 45.40 57.72 0.13
N ALA A 701 46.02 57.79 -1.05
CA ALA A 701 45.72 56.93 -2.20
C ALA A 701 46.21 55.46 -2.06
N GLY A 702 45.33 54.49 -2.34
CA GLY A 702 45.60 53.03 -2.38
C GLY A 702 44.31 52.19 -2.30
N CYS A 703 44.38 50.85 -2.38
CA CYS A 703 43.17 50.03 -2.39
C CYS A 703 42.40 50.06 -1.04
N THR A 704 41.16 50.55 -1.07
CA THR A 704 40.29 50.73 0.10
C THR A 704 39.26 49.61 0.31
N ALA A 705 39.07 48.72 -0.68
CA ALA A 705 38.12 47.61 -0.61
C ALA A 705 38.68 46.45 0.23
N ASP A 706 38.03 46.12 1.35
CA ASP A 706 38.48 45.15 2.35
C ASP A 706 38.51 43.70 1.83
N ASN A 707 37.77 43.41 0.78
CA ASN A 707 37.75 42.13 0.08
C ASN A 707 38.78 42.04 -1.08
N ALA A 708 39.55 43.09 -1.38
CA ALA A 708 40.62 43.02 -2.38
C ALA A 708 41.88 42.33 -1.82
N CYS A 709 42.56 41.55 -2.66
CA CYS A 709 43.82 40.86 -2.36
C CYS A 709 44.95 41.80 -1.93
N ASN A 710 44.91 43.06 -2.33
CA ASN A 710 45.91 44.09 -2.01
C ASN A 710 45.36 45.24 -1.15
N TYR A 711 44.29 45.01 -0.39
CA TYR A 711 43.73 45.98 0.56
C TYR A 711 44.76 46.54 1.55
N ASP A 712 44.75 47.87 1.75
CA ASP A 712 45.53 48.57 2.79
C ASP A 712 44.63 49.50 3.60
N ALA A 713 44.40 49.16 4.87
CA ALA A 713 43.57 49.89 5.83
C ALA A 713 44.05 51.32 6.16
N SER A 714 45.18 51.78 5.59
CA SER A 714 45.65 53.17 5.70
C SER A 714 45.31 54.04 4.49
N SER A 715 44.73 53.45 3.44
CA SER A 715 44.24 54.16 2.26
C SER A 715 42.85 54.73 2.55
N THR A 716 42.61 55.96 2.09
CA THR A 716 41.34 56.68 2.21
C THR A 716 40.92 57.30 0.88
N ASP A 717 41.48 56.82 -0.25
CA ASP A 717 41.12 57.20 -1.62
C ASP A 717 41.53 56.04 -2.55
N ASP A 718 40.57 55.43 -3.25
CA ASP A 718 40.82 54.28 -4.13
C ASP A 718 41.44 54.73 -5.45
N ASP A 719 42.72 54.38 -5.66
CA ASP A 719 43.45 54.73 -6.88
C ASP A 719 43.18 53.77 -8.06
N GLY A 720 42.22 52.86 -7.91
CA GLY A 720 41.81 51.88 -8.90
C GLY A 720 42.82 50.73 -9.06
N THR A 721 43.71 50.56 -8.08
CA THR A 721 44.68 49.46 -8.07
C THR A 721 44.18 48.21 -7.34
N CYS A 722 42.95 48.20 -6.83
CA CYS A 722 42.36 47.03 -6.17
C CYS A 722 42.37 45.80 -7.09
N ASP A 723 42.97 44.73 -6.59
CA ASP A 723 43.11 43.44 -7.26
C ASP A 723 42.29 42.40 -6.49
N PHE A 724 41.22 41.89 -7.10
CA PHE A 724 40.25 41.01 -6.44
C PHE A 724 40.45 39.53 -6.74
N CYS A 725 41.24 39.18 -7.77
CA CYS A 725 41.37 37.80 -8.25
C CYS A 725 42.82 37.25 -8.18
N SER A 726 43.86 38.04 -7.86
CA SER A 726 45.24 37.49 -7.80
C SER A 726 45.55 36.59 -6.60
N CYS A 727 44.64 36.48 -5.64
CA CYS A 727 44.74 35.53 -4.53
C CYS A 727 44.52 34.08 -4.96
N SER A 728 43.84 33.82 -6.09
CA SER A 728 43.48 32.46 -6.51
C SER A 728 44.59 31.74 -7.29
N THR A 729 45.70 32.42 -7.58
CA THR A 729 46.84 31.79 -8.25
C THR A 729 48.16 32.26 -7.64
N GLU A 730 48.73 31.45 -6.73
CA GLU A 730 50.17 31.17 -6.56
C GLU A 730 50.45 30.47 -5.20
N GLY A 731 50.50 29.13 -5.18
CA GLY A 731 51.25 28.42 -4.12
C GLY A 731 50.82 27.03 -3.61
N LEU A 732 50.91 25.99 -4.46
CA LEU A 732 51.07 24.53 -4.16
C LEU A 732 49.91 23.73 -3.51
N PRO A 733 49.73 22.41 -3.79
CA PRO A 733 50.30 21.56 -4.85
C PRO A 733 49.22 21.00 -5.81
N THR A 734 49.66 20.70 -7.03
CA THR A 734 48.98 19.84 -7.99
C THR A 734 48.64 18.47 -7.38
N THR A 735 47.35 18.13 -7.23
CA THR A 735 46.68 16.84 -7.53
C THR A 735 45.32 16.77 -6.79
N ASN A 736 44.21 17.18 -7.41
CA ASN A 736 42.92 16.57 -7.05
C ASN A 736 42.99 15.13 -7.59
N THR A 737 42.89 14.14 -6.70
CA THR A 737 43.11 12.72 -7.02
C THR A 737 41.83 11.93 -7.27
N TYR A 738 40.65 12.52 -7.05
CA TYR A 738 39.37 11.91 -7.41
C TYR A 738 39.17 11.98 -8.92
N THR A 739 39.61 10.94 -9.63
CA THR A 739 39.43 10.81 -11.08
C THR A 739 38.30 9.84 -11.40
N MET A 740 37.63 10.05 -12.52
CA MET A 740 36.70 9.08 -13.08
C MET A 740 37.41 8.25 -14.13
N SER A 741 37.15 6.95 -14.15
CA SER A 741 37.70 6.04 -15.16
C SER A 741 36.59 5.35 -15.93
N VAL A 742 36.74 5.28 -17.24
CA VAL A 742 35.86 4.55 -18.15
C VAL A 742 36.71 3.50 -18.84
N GLU A 743 36.42 2.23 -18.59
CA GLU A 743 37.21 1.10 -19.07
C GLU A 743 36.36 0.19 -19.94
N VAL A 744 37.00 -0.42 -20.95
CA VAL A 744 36.38 -1.52 -21.71
C VAL A 744 36.38 -2.77 -20.82
N HIS A 745 35.20 -3.20 -20.42
CA HIS A 745 34.99 -4.43 -19.68
C HIS A 745 35.09 -5.67 -20.59
N GLY A 746 34.51 -5.58 -21.79
CA GLY A 746 34.57 -6.64 -22.79
C GLY A 746 34.19 -6.14 -24.17
N GLU A 747 34.81 -6.72 -25.19
CA GLU A 747 34.40 -6.57 -26.59
C GLU A 747 33.65 -7.82 -27.02
N ASP A 748 32.57 -7.66 -27.79
CA ASP A 748 31.83 -8.78 -28.39
C ASP A 748 31.17 -9.72 -27.35
N LEU A 749 30.90 -9.22 -26.13
CA LEU A 749 30.04 -9.92 -25.15
C LEU A 749 28.60 -10.02 -25.68
N GLN A 750 28.16 -8.94 -26.35
CA GLN A 750 27.07 -8.95 -27.31
C GLN A 750 27.66 -8.74 -28.71
N PRO A 751 27.28 -9.54 -29.73
CA PRO A 751 27.90 -9.50 -31.05
C PRO A 751 27.93 -8.09 -31.66
N GLY A 752 29.13 -7.58 -31.95
CA GLY A 752 29.34 -6.26 -32.58
C GLY A 752 29.33 -5.05 -31.65
N MET A 753 29.21 -5.25 -30.33
CA MET A 753 29.16 -4.17 -29.33
C MET A 753 30.32 -4.23 -28.33
N THR A 754 30.55 -3.12 -27.62
CA THR A 754 31.56 -2.99 -26.56
C THR A 754 30.87 -2.68 -25.23
N THR A 755 31.20 -3.43 -24.19
CA THR A 755 30.73 -3.19 -22.82
C THR A 755 31.77 -2.36 -22.07
N TYR A 756 31.33 -1.23 -21.52
CA TYR A 756 32.10 -0.27 -20.74
C TYR A 756 31.70 -0.34 -19.26
N ARG A 757 32.67 -0.15 -18.35
CA ARG A 757 32.42 0.04 -16.92
C ARG A 757 33.01 1.37 -16.45
N PHE A 758 32.26 2.03 -15.60
CA PHE A 758 32.56 3.37 -15.10
C PHE A 758 32.86 3.30 -13.62
N TYR A 759 34.02 3.81 -13.23
CA TYR A 759 34.46 3.80 -11.84
C TYR A 759 34.89 5.18 -11.36
N MET A 760 34.65 5.44 -10.08
CA MET A 760 35.26 6.54 -9.35
C MET A 760 36.49 6.07 -8.61
N ASN A 761 37.62 6.71 -8.89
CA ASN A 761 38.88 6.47 -8.18
C ASN A 761 38.89 7.30 -6.91
N MET A 762 38.85 6.62 -5.76
CA MET A 762 38.79 7.23 -4.44
C MET A 762 40.20 7.55 -3.92
N GLN A 763 40.30 8.54 -3.03
CA GLN A 763 41.59 8.94 -2.48
C GLN A 763 42.00 8.09 -1.28
N ASN A 764 41.04 7.73 -0.44
CA ASN A 764 41.20 6.95 0.79
C ASN A 764 40.21 5.80 0.83
N ASP A 765 40.59 4.72 1.51
CA ASP A 765 39.74 3.53 1.69
C ASP A 765 38.46 3.83 2.51
N ASP A 766 38.46 4.93 3.27
CA ASP A 766 37.33 5.39 4.08
C ASP A 766 36.44 6.42 3.34
N ASP A 767 36.79 6.84 2.12
CA ASP A 767 35.93 7.74 1.34
C ASP A 767 34.66 7.01 0.89
N PHE A 768 33.54 7.71 0.79
CA PHE A 768 32.25 7.10 0.47
C PHE A 768 31.60 7.79 -0.72
N MET A 769 31.31 7.05 -1.79
CA MET A 769 30.52 7.54 -2.92
C MET A 769 29.04 7.35 -2.61
N SER A 770 28.30 8.44 -2.63
CA SER A 770 26.89 8.47 -2.23
C SER A 770 25.96 8.38 -3.43
N SER A 771 26.18 9.21 -4.44
CA SER A 771 25.22 9.38 -5.53
C SER A 771 25.87 9.82 -6.83
N VAL A 772 25.14 9.55 -7.92
CA VAL A 772 25.28 10.23 -9.21
C VAL A 772 23.97 10.97 -9.46
N PHE A 773 24.03 12.22 -9.93
CA PHE A 773 22.85 13.08 -10.03
C PHE A 773 22.93 14.08 -11.19
N GLY A 774 21.79 14.66 -11.55
CA GLY A 774 21.68 15.78 -12.47
C GLY A 774 20.44 16.65 -12.26
N ASN A 775 20.53 17.93 -12.60
CA ASN A 775 19.44 18.92 -12.56
C ASN A 775 19.74 20.10 -13.51
N ASN A 776 18.90 21.14 -13.48
CA ASN A 776 19.02 22.34 -14.32
C ASN A 776 20.27 23.21 -14.07
N GLU A 777 20.95 23.04 -12.94
CA GLU A 777 22.22 23.72 -12.63
C GLU A 777 23.42 22.81 -12.94
N GLU A 778 23.36 21.56 -12.47
CA GLU A 778 24.37 20.52 -12.62
C GLU A 778 23.83 19.46 -13.58
N VAL A 779 23.88 19.74 -14.89
CA VAL A 779 23.33 18.85 -15.92
C VAL A 779 24.06 17.51 -15.97
N PHE A 780 23.30 16.43 -16.00
CA PHE A 780 23.78 15.07 -16.32
C PHE A 780 23.45 14.76 -17.79
N GLU A 781 24.41 14.16 -18.50
CA GLU A 781 24.23 13.71 -19.88
C GLU A 781 24.98 12.40 -20.11
N LEU A 782 24.31 11.43 -20.73
CA LEU A 782 24.90 10.21 -21.26
C LEU A 782 24.48 10.04 -22.72
N SER A 783 25.45 10.13 -23.61
CA SER A 783 25.23 10.10 -25.06
C SER A 783 26.06 9.00 -25.73
N THR A 784 25.41 8.27 -26.63
CA THR A 784 25.97 7.26 -27.54
C THR A 784 25.43 7.54 -28.95
N ALA A 785 26.09 7.04 -30.00
CA ALA A 785 25.70 7.40 -31.37
C ALA A 785 24.38 6.74 -31.80
N ASN A 786 24.13 5.51 -31.35
CA ASN A 786 22.98 4.69 -31.75
C ASN A 786 22.23 4.11 -30.53
N GLY A 787 22.36 4.75 -29.36
CA GLY A 787 21.86 4.19 -28.11
C GLY A 787 22.76 3.09 -27.54
N PHE A 788 22.29 2.51 -26.44
CA PHE A 788 22.93 1.38 -25.78
C PHE A 788 21.98 0.18 -25.70
N TRP A 789 22.54 -0.99 -25.41
CA TRP A 789 21.85 -2.26 -25.46
C TRP A 789 21.52 -2.77 -24.07
N ASN A 790 20.31 -3.32 -23.92
CA ASN A 790 19.83 -3.99 -22.71
C ASN A 790 19.42 -5.44 -23.02
N SER A 791 19.62 -6.32 -22.05
CA SER A 791 19.24 -7.72 -22.08
C SER A 791 17.78 -7.91 -21.69
N THR A 792 17.09 -8.86 -22.33
CA THR A 792 15.72 -9.23 -21.97
C THR A 792 15.62 -9.93 -20.61
N PHE A 793 16.75 -10.39 -20.07
CA PHE A 793 16.86 -10.97 -18.73
C PHE A 793 17.57 -10.03 -17.75
N GLY A 794 17.84 -8.80 -18.19
CA GLY A 794 18.50 -7.73 -17.46
C GLY A 794 17.55 -6.92 -16.60
N GLY A 795 18.09 -5.90 -15.94
CA GLY A 795 17.32 -4.91 -15.17
C GLY A 795 18.01 -3.56 -15.16
N SER A 796 17.32 -2.53 -14.69
CA SER A 796 17.87 -1.16 -14.72
C SER A 796 19.01 -0.93 -13.75
N VAL A 797 19.09 -1.75 -12.70
CA VAL A 797 20.10 -1.64 -11.64
C VAL A 797 20.87 -2.94 -11.49
N ALA A 798 22.12 -2.85 -11.03
CA ALA A 798 22.98 -4.03 -10.86
C ALA A 798 22.39 -5.13 -9.96
N SER A 799 21.57 -4.75 -8.97
CA SER A 799 20.91 -5.72 -8.07
C SER A 799 19.97 -6.67 -8.80
N ASP A 800 19.48 -6.30 -9.98
CA ASP A 800 18.59 -7.16 -10.78
C ASP A 800 19.37 -8.26 -11.52
N ILE A 801 20.70 -8.11 -11.61
CA ILE A 801 21.56 -9.02 -12.36
C ILE A 801 21.88 -10.24 -11.52
N ASN A 802 21.20 -11.36 -11.82
CA ASN A 802 21.47 -12.65 -11.18
C ASN A 802 22.61 -13.42 -11.89
N PRO A 803 23.77 -13.63 -11.23
CA PRO A 803 24.90 -14.33 -11.84
C PRO A 803 24.60 -15.78 -12.23
N ALA A 804 23.58 -16.41 -11.64
CA ALA A 804 23.19 -17.78 -11.99
C ALA A 804 22.65 -17.89 -13.42
N PHE A 805 22.10 -16.81 -13.98
CA PHE A 805 21.57 -16.80 -15.35
C PHE A 805 22.65 -16.70 -16.41
N LEU A 806 23.88 -16.29 -16.08
CA LEU A 806 25.00 -16.24 -17.04
C LEU A 806 25.29 -17.60 -17.72
N VAL A 807 24.88 -18.72 -17.09
CA VAL A 807 25.03 -20.07 -17.66
C VAL A 807 24.01 -20.33 -18.79
N PHE A 808 22.84 -19.70 -18.74
CA PHE A 808 21.72 -19.93 -19.65
C PHE A 808 21.48 -18.77 -20.62
N ALA A 809 21.83 -17.55 -20.20
CA ALA A 809 21.76 -16.28 -20.92
C ALA A 809 23.13 -15.56 -20.80
N PRO A 810 24.16 -15.98 -21.57
CA PRO A 810 25.48 -15.37 -21.53
C PRO A 810 25.49 -13.87 -21.86
N GLU A 811 24.52 -13.43 -22.68
CA GLU A 811 24.30 -12.04 -23.07
C GLU A 811 24.01 -11.11 -21.88
N LEU A 812 23.55 -11.66 -20.74
CA LEU A 812 23.37 -10.90 -19.50
C LEU A 812 24.69 -10.28 -19.00
N SER A 813 25.85 -10.83 -19.35
CA SER A 813 27.14 -10.22 -19.04
C SER A 813 27.39 -8.89 -19.77
N ALA A 814 26.66 -8.64 -20.85
CA ALA A 814 26.70 -7.41 -21.63
C ALA A 814 25.55 -6.45 -21.28
N ASP A 815 24.74 -6.74 -20.26
CA ASP A 815 23.60 -5.89 -19.93
C ASP A 815 24.05 -4.50 -19.45
N SER A 816 23.22 -3.47 -19.69
CA SER A 816 23.49 -2.10 -19.24
C SER A 816 22.65 -1.78 -18.01
N TRP A 817 23.27 -1.18 -17.00
CA TRP A 817 22.63 -0.87 -15.72
C TRP A 817 23.45 0.16 -14.93
N VAL A 818 22.80 0.80 -13.96
CA VAL A 818 23.45 1.71 -13.00
C VAL A 818 23.65 1.04 -11.63
N THR A 819 24.58 1.56 -10.83
CA THR A 819 24.88 1.02 -9.50
C THR A 819 25.58 2.05 -8.61
N VAL A 820 25.81 1.67 -7.36
CA VAL A 820 26.89 2.19 -6.51
C VAL A 820 27.53 0.97 -5.83
N GLY A 821 28.74 0.63 -6.25
CA GLY A 821 29.59 -0.38 -5.62
C GLY A 821 29.38 -1.84 -5.99
N ILE A 822 28.18 -2.24 -6.41
CA ILE A 822 27.84 -3.66 -6.70
C ILE A 822 27.78 -3.93 -8.20
N ASP A 823 28.07 -5.17 -8.62
CA ASP A 823 28.01 -5.60 -10.02
C ASP A 823 27.06 -6.77 -10.29
N SER A 824 26.25 -7.13 -9.29
CA SER A 824 25.19 -8.15 -9.34
C SER A 824 24.27 -8.01 -8.11
N GLN A 825 23.32 -8.95 -7.93
CA GLN A 825 22.52 -9.11 -6.72
C GLN A 825 23.32 -8.86 -5.43
N ASN A 826 22.75 -8.03 -4.56
CA ASN A 826 23.35 -7.62 -3.30
C ASN A 826 23.63 -8.83 -2.38
N THR A 827 24.73 -8.76 -1.63
CA THR A 827 25.16 -9.82 -0.73
C THR A 827 25.46 -9.29 0.67
N GLY A 828 24.99 -10.01 1.70
CA GLY A 828 25.29 -9.66 3.08
C GLY A 828 24.62 -8.36 3.52
N SER A 829 25.41 -7.33 3.80
CA SER A 829 24.92 -6.01 4.25
C SER A 829 24.83 -4.98 3.11
N GLU A 830 24.97 -5.43 1.86
CA GLU A 830 24.81 -4.58 0.68
C GLU A 830 23.33 -4.27 0.41
N THR A 831 23.03 -3.05 -0.05
CA THR A 831 21.68 -2.60 -0.40
C THR A 831 21.53 -2.36 -1.92
N ALA A 832 20.32 -2.44 -2.46
CA ALA A 832 20.05 -1.91 -3.80
C ALA A 832 20.24 -0.38 -3.83
N ILE A 833 20.42 0.18 -5.02
CA ILE A 833 20.43 1.64 -5.20
C ILE A 833 19.01 2.18 -5.22
N SER A 834 18.82 3.36 -4.64
CA SER A 834 17.59 4.14 -4.77
C SER A 834 17.69 5.02 -6.01
N THR A 835 16.58 5.23 -6.71
CA THR A 835 16.51 6.07 -7.92
C THR A 835 15.45 7.17 -7.75
N ILE A 836 15.69 8.30 -8.38
CA ILE A 836 14.76 9.43 -8.50
C ILE A 836 14.80 9.88 -9.95
N GLU A 837 13.62 10.08 -10.54
CA GLU A 837 13.46 10.63 -11.89
C GLU A 837 12.37 11.69 -11.92
N SER A 838 12.51 12.63 -12.85
CA SER A 838 11.47 13.62 -13.14
C SER A 838 10.41 13.00 -14.05
N THR A 839 9.15 13.39 -13.87
CA THR A 839 8.06 12.99 -14.77
C THR A 839 8.26 13.53 -16.19
N ASP A 840 8.96 14.66 -16.34
CA ASP A 840 9.24 15.28 -17.64
C ASP A 840 10.47 14.67 -18.32
N GLN A 841 11.40 14.09 -17.53
CA GLN A 841 12.63 13.46 -17.98
C GLN A 841 12.85 12.10 -17.29
N PRO A 842 11.98 11.10 -17.55
CA PRO A 842 12.18 9.74 -17.06
C PRO A 842 13.41 9.12 -17.72
N TRP A 843 14.24 8.42 -16.93
CA TRP A 843 15.50 7.85 -17.40
C TRP A 843 15.69 6.38 -17.01
N ILE A 844 14.99 5.89 -15.97
CA ILE A 844 15.15 4.51 -15.49
C ILE A 844 14.79 3.51 -16.59
N GLY A 845 13.73 3.82 -17.35
CA GLY A 845 13.27 3.01 -18.47
C GLY A 845 14.30 2.86 -19.60
N ALA A 846 15.34 3.70 -19.65
CA ALA A 846 16.40 3.57 -20.65
C ALA A 846 17.26 2.31 -20.45
N PHE A 847 17.34 1.79 -19.23
CA PHE A 847 18.08 0.56 -18.90
C PHE A 847 17.21 -0.70 -18.91
N HIS A 848 15.89 -0.59 -19.14
CA HIS A 848 15.01 -1.73 -19.31
C HIS A 848 14.81 -2.08 -20.79
N THR A 849 14.51 -3.35 -21.09
CA THR A 849 14.14 -3.81 -22.44
C THR A 849 12.67 -3.58 -22.79
N ALA A 850 11.84 -3.26 -21.80
CA ALA A 850 10.43 -3.00 -21.97
C ALA A 850 10.15 -1.49 -21.85
N GLY A 851 9.87 -0.83 -22.97
CA GLY A 851 9.44 0.57 -23.00
C GLY A 851 10.01 1.35 -24.19
N ASP A 852 9.37 2.48 -24.51
CA ASP A 852 9.78 3.35 -25.61
C ASP A 852 11.17 3.96 -25.39
N LEU A 853 11.61 4.10 -24.13
CA LEU A 853 12.90 4.67 -23.73
C LEU A 853 14.08 3.69 -23.83
N SER A 854 13.83 2.41 -24.09
CA SER A 854 14.86 1.37 -24.04
C SER A 854 16.09 1.71 -24.89
N GLY A 855 17.26 1.78 -24.24
CA GLY A 855 18.54 2.03 -24.88
C GLY A 855 18.76 3.46 -25.37
N GLN A 856 17.88 4.41 -25.05
CA GLN A 856 18.04 5.81 -25.46
C GLN A 856 19.10 6.55 -24.63
N ASN A 857 19.66 7.62 -25.20
CA ASN A 857 20.52 8.54 -24.48
C ASN A 857 19.77 9.22 -23.32
N ILE A 858 20.49 9.60 -22.27
CA ILE A 858 19.91 10.13 -21.04
C ILE A 858 20.35 11.58 -20.83
N ILE A 859 19.41 12.46 -20.50
CA ILE A 859 19.67 13.83 -20.07
C ILE A 859 18.85 14.12 -18.81
N MET A 860 19.46 14.77 -17.82
CA MET A 860 18.78 15.30 -16.64
C MET A 860 19.19 16.77 -16.51
N ASP A 861 18.35 17.67 -17.03
CA ASP A 861 18.58 19.12 -17.07
C ASP A 861 17.36 19.94 -16.61
N ASP A 862 16.33 19.28 -16.08
CA ASP A 862 15.18 19.97 -15.50
C ASP A 862 15.36 20.30 -14.00
N PHE A 863 14.44 21.10 -13.47
CA PHE A 863 14.48 21.57 -12.07
C PHE A 863 14.30 20.45 -11.04
N THR A 864 13.55 19.40 -11.38
CA THR A 864 13.32 18.25 -10.49
C THR A 864 14.56 17.36 -10.45
N GLY A 865 15.23 17.25 -11.60
CA GLY A 865 16.42 16.47 -11.82
C GLY A 865 16.20 14.96 -11.79
N GLY A 866 17.29 14.24 -11.66
CA GLY A 866 17.31 12.79 -11.43
C GLY A 866 18.57 12.39 -10.68
N ALA A 867 18.51 11.24 -10.00
CA ALA A 867 19.65 10.71 -9.28
C ALA A 867 19.52 9.21 -9.03
N TRP A 868 20.65 8.54 -8.82
CA TRP A 868 20.68 7.26 -8.12
C TRP A 868 21.73 7.27 -7.02
N TYR A 869 21.42 6.64 -5.89
CA TYR A 869 22.22 6.79 -4.69
C TYR A 869 22.08 5.62 -3.70
N VAL A 870 22.98 5.60 -2.72
CA VAL A 870 22.91 4.76 -1.52
C VAL A 870 23.10 5.63 -0.28
N LEU A 871 22.49 5.24 0.83
CA LEU A 871 22.59 6.01 2.08
C LEU A 871 23.98 5.87 2.71
N ASN A 872 24.49 6.96 3.30
CA ASN A 872 25.79 6.94 3.95
C ASN A 872 25.87 5.83 5.02
N GLY A 873 26.90 4.98 4.93
CA GLY A 873 27.11 3.84 5.81
C GLY A 873 26.85 2.47 5.16
N THR A 874 26.27 2.42 3.97
CA THR A 874 26.13 1.16 3.21
C THR A 874 27.50 0.67 2.70
N PRO A 875 27.88 -0.60 2.88
CA PRO A 875 29.18 -1.11 2.44
C PRO A 875 29.51 -0.85 0.95
N ASN A 876 28.50 -0.74 0.11
CA ASN A 876 28.61 -0.57 -1.35
C ASN A 876 29.24 0.78 -1.74
N GLY A 877 29.03 1.83 -0.95
CA GLY A 877 29.59 3.16 -1.23
C GLY A 877 31.10 3.26 -0.96
N LEU A 878 31.69 2.26 -0.32
CA LEU A 878 33.12 2.21 -0.02
C LEU A 878 33.93 1.68 -1.22
N PRO A 879 35.15 2.18 -1.44
CA PRO A 879 36.01 1.70 -2.51
C PRO A 879 36.36 0.20 -2.38
N ASP A 880 36.45 -0.45 -3.53
CA ASP A 880 36.94 -1.82 -3.66
C ASP A 880 38.43 -1.95 -3.30
N ALA A 881 38.98 -3.16 -3.40
CA ALA A 881 40.40 -3.42 -3.13
C ALA A 881 41.39 -2.66 -4.03
N ASN A 882 40.91 -2.05 -5.12
CA ASN A 882 41.69 -1.20 -6.03
C ASN A 882 41.53 0.29 -5.73
N GLY A 883 40.76 0.66 -4.70
CA GLY A 883 40.48 2.04 -4.35
C GLY A 883 39.39 2.66 -5.23
N ARG A 884 38.47 1.87 -5.79
CA ARG A 884 37.49 2.36 -6.77
C ARG A 884 36.06 1.93 -6.46
N VAL A 885 35.09 2.77 -6.79
CA VAL A 885 33.65 2.45 -6.71
C VAL A 885 33.09 2.35 -8.12
N LEU A 886 32.49 1.21 -8.46
CA LEU A 886 31.75 1.03 -9.72
C LEU A 886 30.43 1.79 -9.62
N PHE A 887 30.03 2.49 -10.67
CA PHE A 887 28.73 3.19 -10.67
C PHE A 887 27.87 2.99 -11.91
N MET A 888 28.42 2.41 -12.98
CA MET A 888 27.64 2.11 -14.18
C MET A 888 28.32 1.04 -15.06
N GLN A 889 27.51 0.24 -15.75
CA GLN A 889 27.91 -0.60 -16.88
C GLN A 889 27.04 -0.25 -18.10
N LEU A 890 27.66 -0.11 -19.27
CA LEU A 890 26.97 0.28 -20.50
C LEU A 890 27.49 -0.52 -21.69
N THR A 891 26.62 -1.09 -22.51
CA THR A 891 27.00 -1.77 -23.74
C THR A 891 26.49 -1.01 -24.96
N SER A 892 27.39 -0.59 -25.84
CA SER A 892 27.06 0.20 -27.02
C SER A 892 27.92 -0.19 -28.22
N ASP A 893 27.47 0.16 -29.42
CA ASP A 893 28.22 -0.03 -30.68
C ASP A 893 29.21 1.12 -30.98
N SER A 894 29.17 2.16 -30.16
CA SER A 894 29.90 3.41 -30.26
C SER A 894 30.42 3.82 -28.88
N ALA A 895 31.49 4.62 -28.85
CA ALA A 895 32.07 5.07 -27.59
C ALA A 895 31.11 6.04 -26.88
N PRO A 896 30.80 5.83 -25.59
CA PRO A 896 29.92 6.74 -24.84
C PRO A 896 30.65 8.04 -24.51
N SER A 897 29.92 9.15 -24.49
CA SER A 897 30.39 10.48 -24.10
C SER A 897 29.34 11.19 -23.26
N GLY A 898 29.73 12.15 -22.44
CA GLY A 898 28.76 12.92 -21.66
C GLY A 898 29.32 13.61 -20.43
N ARG A 899 28.41 13.95 -19.51
CA ARG A 899 28.67 14.68 -18.27
C ARG A 899 28.04 13.98 -17.08
N PHE A 900 28.85 13.69 -16.05
CA PHE A 900 28.37 13.10 -14.80
C PHE A 900 28.68 14.00 -13.60
N ASN A 901 27.71 14.13 -12.68
CA ASN A 901 27.90 14.79 -11.39
C ASN A 901 27.82 13.75 -10.28
N ILE A 902 28.81 13.76 -9.40
CA ILE A 902 29.02 12.71 -8.41
C ILE A 902 29.25 13.30 -7.03
N GLN A 903 28.59 12.72 -6.03
CA GLN A 903 28.74 13.07 -4.63
C GLN A 903 29.64 12.08 -3.88
N ILE A 904 30.62 12.62 -3.15
CA ILE A 904 31.56 11.87 -2.31
C ILE A 904 31.60 12.49 -0.91
N PHE A 905 31.51 11.64 0.12
CA PHE A 905 31.77 12.01 1.50
C PHE A 905 33.21 11.65 1.87
N GLY A 906 34.05 12.67 2.04
CA GLY A 906 35.46 12.48 2.39
C GLY A 906 35.63 11.82 3.77
N ASN A 907 36.36 10.71 3.83
CA ASN A 907 36.48 9.83 5.01
C ASN A 907 35.12 9.33 5.57
N GLY A 908 34.09 9.24 4.73
CA GLY A 908 32.77 8.69 5.09
C GLY A 908 31.93 9.60 6.00
N SER A 909 32.38 10.83 6.25
CA SER A 909 31.62 11.80 7.04
C SER A 909 30.66 12.59 6.17
N GLY A 910 29.37 12.55 6.47
CA GLY A 910 28.35 13.36 5.79
C GLY A 910 28.59 14.87 5.88
N GLU A 911 29.39 15.34 6.85
CA GLU A 911 29.78 16.76 6.94
C GLU A 911 30.81 17.17 5.87
N ASN A 912 31.46 16.21 5.22
CA ASN A 912 32.46 16.43 4.17
C ASN A 912 31.86 16.13 2.78
N ASP A 913 30.73 16.78 2.45
CA ASP A 913 30.08 16.70 1.14
C ASP A 913 30.98 17.33 0.06
N LEU A 914 31.45 16.50 -0.88
CA LEU A 914 32.22 16.90 -2.05
C LEU A 914 31.42 16.54 -3.30
N ARG A 915 31.20 17.51 -4.19
CA ARG A 915 30.53 17.30 -5.47
C ARG A 915 31.47 17.62 -6.61
N PHE A 916 31.51 16.72 -7.58
CA PHE A 916 32.41 16.82 -8.72
C PHE A 916 31.65 16.56 -10.02
N THR A 917 31.91 17.40 -11.02
CA THR A 917 31.42 17.21 -12.39
C THR A 917 32.55 16.68 -13.27
N TYR A 918 32.27 15.67 -14.08
CA TYR A 918 33.22 15.08 -15.03
C TYR A 918 32.67 15.15 -16.45
N GLU A 919 33.51 15.56 -17.40
CA GLU A 919 33.27 15.42 -18.83
C GLU A 919 34.10 14.26 -19.38
N PHE A 920 33.47 13.39 -20.18
CA PHE A 920 34.16 12.25 -20.79
C PHE A 920 33.76 12.04 -22.25
N ASP A 921 34.69 11.48 -23.01
CA ASP A 921 34.52 11.04 -24.39
C ASP A 921 35.29 9.73 -24.57
N GLY A 922 34.53 8.62 -24.60
CA GLY A 922 35.03 7.26 -24.69
C GLY A 922 35.76 6.75 -23.45
N ALA A 923 36.52 5.67 -23.64
CA ALA A 923 37.30 5.04 -22.57
C ALA A 923 38.54 5.87 -22.22
N GLY A 924 38.78 6.12 -20.93
CA GLY A 924 39.85 6.98 -20.46
C GLY A 924 39.82 7.24 -18.95
N GLU A 925 40.74 8.08 -18.50
CA GLU A 925 40.78 8.64 -17.15
C GLU A 925 40.51 10.15 -17.24
N PHE A 926 39.56 10.63 -16.45
CA PHE A 926 39.00 11.96 -16.52
C PHE A 926 39.12 12.67 -15.17
N THR A 927 39.42 13.96 -15.19
CA THR A 927 39.55 14.81 -14.00
C THR A 927 38.34 15.71 -13.87
N PRO A 928 37.95 16.12 -12.64
CA PRO A 928 36.77 16.93 -12.45
C PRO A 928 36.95 18.34 -13.03
N LEU A 929 35.86 18.90 -13.56
CA LEU A 929 35.75 20.30 -13.96
C LEU A 929 35.86 21.20 -12.73
N GLY A 930 36.54 22.34 -12.83
CA GLY A 930 36.56 23.35 -11.76
C GLY A 930 37.26 22.94 -10.46
N ALA A 931 38.31 22.11 -10.52
CA ALA A 931 39.08 21.70 -9.33
C ALA A 931 39.86 22.84 -8.64
N ASP A 932 39.16 23.74 -7.95
CA ASP A 932 39.65 24.52 -6.81
C ASP A 932 38.73 24.30 -5.58
N ASN A 933 39.32 23.80 -4.49
CA ASN A 933 38.61 23.59 -3.23
C ASN A 933 38.56 24.91 -2.46
N ASP A 934 37.40 25.60 -2.36
CA ASP A 934 37.10 26.37 -1.15
C ASP A 934 35.62 26.79 -1.01
N GLY A 935 34.91 26.14 -0.10
CA GLY A 935 33.64 26.62 0.46
C GLY A 935 33.78 27.81 1.42
N THR A 936 34.68 28.76 1.15
CA THR A 936 34.77 30.01 1.91
C THR A 936 35.01 31.24 1.01
N GLY A 937 33.94 31.98 0.73
CA GLY A 937 33.97 33.44 0.47
C GLY A 937 35.06 34.00 -0.45
N GLY A 938 35.37 33.35 -1.56
CA GLY A 938 36.16 33.95 -2.64
C GLY A 938 35.33 35.00 -3.39
N ASN A 939 35.94 36.13 -3.74
CA ASN A 939 35.28 37.12 -4.61
C ASN A 939 34.78 36.42 -5.88
N ALA A 940 33.54 36.70 -6.28
CA ALA A 940 32.91 36.10 -7.46
C ALA A 940 33.65 36.52 -8.75
N CYS A 941 34.69 35.76 -9.08
CA CYS A 941 35.53 35.92 -10.26
C CYS A 941 35.11 34.88 -11.30
N GLY A 942 34.80 35.33 -12.51
CA GLY A 942 34.31 34.50 -13.61
C GLY A 942 34.05 35.36 -14.85
N CYS A 943 33.62 34.79 -15.98
CA CYS A 943 33.46 35.59 -17.18
C CYS A 943 32.25 36.53 -17.08
N THR A 944 32.50 37.85 -17.08
CA THR A 944 31.44 38.88 -16.96
C THR A 944 30.87 39.35 -18.30
N VAL A 945 31.32 38.77 -19.42
CA VAL A 945 30.90 39.18 -20.77
C VAL A 945 29.64 38.41 -21.17
N PRO A 946 28.44 39.03 -21.26
CA PRO A 946 27.18 38.32 -21.54
C PRO A 946 27.09 37.66 -22.93
N ALA A 947 28.07 37.91 -23.80
CA ALA A 947 28.18 37.33 -25.13
C ALA A 947 29.32 36.29 -25.23
N ALA A 948 29.83 35.84 -24.08
CA ALA A 948 30.77 34.75 -23.98
C ALA A 948 30.04 33.45 -23.65
N PHE A 949 30.56 32.33 -24.12
CA PHE A 949 29.97 31.01 -23.93
C PHE A 949 29.93 30.60 -22.45
N ASN A 950 30.95 30.96 -21.68
CA ASN A 950 31.05 30.67 -20.25
C ASN A 950 30.68 31.89 -19.38
N TYR A 951 29.76 32.74 -19.85
CA TYR A 951 29.26 33.86 -19.05
C TYR A 951 28.69 33.36 -17.71
N ASP A 952 29.16 33.97 -16.62
CA ASP A 952 28.72 33.69 -15.27
C ASP A 952 27.97 34.94 -14.74
N GLU A 953 26.68 34.79 -14.42
CA GLU A 953 25.88 35.89 -13.90
C GLU A 953 26.19 36.23 -12.43
N ALA A 954 26.75 35.28 -11.68
CA ALA A 954 27.19 35.48 -10.31
C ALA A 954 28.58 36.15 -10.26
N ALA A 955 29.36 36.05 -11.34
CA ALA A 955 30.64 36.73 -11.47
C ALA A 955 30.48 38.26 -11.48
N VAL A 956 31.10 38.91 -10.51
CA VAL A 956 31.16 40.38 -10.39
C VAL A 956 32.45 40.91 -11.04
N TYR A 957 33.49 40.08 -11.15
CA TYR A 957 34.81 40.48 -11.64
C TYR A 957 35.33 39.52 -12.72
N ASP A 958 35.78 40.05 -13.87
CA ASP A 958 36.31 39.27 -14.98
C ASP A 958 37.71 38.71 -14.67
N ASP A 959 37.84 37.39 -14.67
CA ASP A 959 39.10 36.67 -14.48
C ASP A 959 39.86 36.41 -15.80
N GLY A 960 39.29 36.83 -16.93
CA GLY A 960 39.85 36.63 -18.26
C GLY A 960 39.56 35.25 -18.86
N SER A 961 38.67 34.46 -18.24
CA SER A 961 38.25 33.13 -18.71
C SER A 961 37.28 33.18 -19.90
N CYS A 962 36.79 34.36 -20.31
CA CYS A 962 35.75 34.49 -21.34
C CYS A 962 36.09 33.81 -22.68
N VAL A 963 35.26 32.85 -23.06
CA VAL A 963 35.29 32.12 -24.33
C VAL A 963 34.29 32.75 -25.30
N ALA A 964 34.72 33.07 -26.52
CA ALA A 964 33.81 33.64 -27.52
C ALA A 964 32.78 32.60 -27.99
N ILE A 965 31.54 33.05 -28.21
CA ILE A 965 30.50 32.26 -28.87
C ILE A 965 30.93 31.97 -30.32
N ALA A 966 30.92 30.70 -30.69
CA ALA A 966 31.11 30.16 -32.03
C ALA A 966 29.81 29.49 -32.46
N GLU A 967 29.08 30.17 -33.35
CA GLU A 967 27.79 29.74 -33.87
C GLU A 967 27.94 28.64 -34.93
N GLY A 968 27.15 27.58 -34.81
CA GLY A 968 27.05 26.47 -35.75
C GLY A 968 26.35 25.28 -35.10
N CYS A 969 26.01 24.24 -35.86
CA CYS A 969 25.30 23.10 -35.28
C CYS A 969 26.18 22.36 -34.25
N THR A 970 25.75 22.34 -32.99
CA THR A 970 26.45 21.67 -31.88
C THR A 970 26.02 20.22 -31.67
N ASP A 971 24.93 19.79 -32.32
CA ASP A 971 24.44 18.42 -32.23
C ASP A 971 25.30 17.48 -33.08
N GLY A 972 25.99 16.53 -32.42
CA GLY A 972 26.87 15.54 -33.06
C GLY A 972 26.15 14.56 -34.00
N SER A 973 24.83 14.44 -33.91
CA SER A 973 23.98 13.60 -34.76
C SER A 973 23.48 14.30 -36.03
N ALA A 974 23.63 15.63 -36.10
CA ALA A 974 23.25 16.40 -37.27
C ALA A 974 24.28 16.28 -38.40
N CYS A 975 23.80 16.28 -39.64
CA CYS A 975 24.62 16.15 -40.85
C CYS A 975 25.57 17.32 -41.10
N ASN A 976 25.36 18.45 -40.42
CA ASN A 976 26.19 19.64 -40.47
C ASN A 976 26.79 20.03 -39.12
N PHE A 977 26.97 19.06 -38.22
CA PHE A 977 27.73 19.24 -36.98
C PHE A 977 29.05 19.99 -37.24
N ASP A 978 29.26 21.07 -36.50
CA ASP A 978 30.51 21.83 -36.50
C ASP A 978 31.22 21.65 -35.15
N SER A 979 32.29 20.86 -35.14
CA SER A 979 33.10 20.60 -33.95
C SER A 979 33.80 21.83 -33.37
N THR A 980 33.70 22.99 -34.01
CA THR A 980 34.21 24.28 -33.52
C THR A 980 33.13 25.21 -32.99
N ALA A 981 31.86 24.84 -33.16
CA ALA A 981 30.74 25.57 -32.58
C ALA A 981 30.58 25.22 -31.09
N ASN A 982 30.24 26.22 -30.30
CA ASN A 982 29.85 26.08 -28.90
C ASN A 982 28.45 26.67 -28.67
N THR A 983 27.74 27.08 -29.71
CA THR A 983 26.38 27.61 -29.60
C THR A 983 25.60 27.26 -30.85
N ASP A 984 24.46 26.58 -30.71
CA ASP A 984 23.62 26.19 -31.83
C ASP A 984 22.96 27.43 -32.47
N ASP A 985 23.12 27.58 -33.78
CA ASP A 985 22.50 28.64 -34.57
C ASP A 985 21.18 28.20 -35.23
N GLY A 986 20.70 27.00 -34.90
CA GLY A 986 19.52 26.37 -35.47
C GLY A 986 19.75 25.89 -36.91
N SER A 987 21.02 25.77 -37.34
CA SER A 987 21.34 25.25 -38.67
C SER A 987 21.34 23.72 -38.74
N CYS A 988 21.22 23.00 -37.61
CA CYS A 988 21.22 21.54 -37.57
C CYS A 988 20.16 20.93 -38.50
N PHE A 989 20.60 20.06 -39.41
CA PHE A 989 19.71 19.22 -40.20
C PHE A 989 20.09 17.74 -40.07
N TYR A 990 19.08 16.90 -39.97
CA TYR A 990 19.21 15.46 -39.72
C TYR A 990 18.93 14.68 -41.00
N PRO A 991 19.42 13.44 -41.11
CA PRO A 991 19.05 12.57 -42.21
C PRO A 991 17.57 12.13 -42.10
N GLU A 992 16.92 11.86 -43.22
CA GLU A 992 15.57 11.26 -43.21
C GLU A 992 15.62 9.86 -42.58
N ALA A 993 14.59 9.47 -41.83
CA ALA A 993 14.53 8.18 -41.15
C ALA A 993 14.85 7.02 -42.12
N GLY A 994 15.75 6.12 -41.72
CA GLY A 994 16.28 5.02 -42.53
C GLY A 994 17.43 5.38 -43.48
N TYR A 995 17.74 6.67 -43.67
CA TYR A 995 18.83 7.14 -44.53
C TYR A 995 20.00 7.75 -43.73
N ASP A 996 21.18 7.81 -44.35
CA ASP A 996 22.35 8.54 -43.84
C ASP A 996 22.34 10.01 -44.29
N CYS A 997 23.29 10.80 -43.77
CA CYS A 997 23.44 12.22 -44.07
C CYS A 997 23.76 12.58 -45.53
N THR A 998 23.99 11.57 -46.38
CA THR A 998 24.16 11.72 -47.81
C THR A 998 22.98 11.16 -48.62
N GLY A 999 21.94 10.68 -47.94
CA GLY A 999 20.74 10.09 -48.52
C GLY A 999 20.92 8.64 -48.96
N ASN A 1000 21.90 7.90 -48.43
CA ASN A 1000 22.00 6.46 -48.67
C ASN A 1000 21.21 5.71 -47.61
N CYS A 1001 20.56 4.63 -48.01
CA CYS A 1001 19.85 3.79 -47.07
C CYS A 1001 20.80 3.07 -46.09
N LEU A 1002 20.40 2.97 -44.82
CA LEU A 1002 21.15 2.31 -43.75
C LEU A 1002 21.02 0.78 -43.76
N ILE A 1003 19.87 0.26 -44.20
CA ILE A 1003 19.61 -1.18 -44.34
C ILE A 1003 18.90 -1.39 -45.68
N ASP A 1004 19.67 -1.82 -46.68
CA ASP A 1004 19.25 -2.03 -48.06
C ASP A 1004 19.77 -3.41 -48.51
N THR A 1005 18.99 -4.44 -48.18
CA THR A 1005 19.37 -5.85 -48.34
C THR A 1005 19.49 -6.25 -49.81
N ASP A 1006 18.68 -5.66 -50.69
CA ASP A 1006 18.66 -5.98 -52.12
C ASP A 1006 19.44 -4.98 -53.00
N SER A 1007 19.91 -3.88 -52.40
CA SER A 1007 20.73 -2.82 -52.99
C SER A 1007 20.00 -1.97 -54.06
N ASP A 1008 18.68 -1.79 -53.95
CA ASP A 1008 17.88 -0.98 -54.86
C ASP A 1008 17.80 0.52 -54.48
N GLY A 1009 18.25 0.87 -53.26
CA GLY A 1009 18.30 2.23 -52.73
C GLY A 1009 17.06 2.67 -51.93
N VAL A 1010 16.10 1.76 -51.72
CA VAL A 1010 15.02 1.88 -50.74
C VAL A 1010 15.43 1.10 -49.50
N CYS A 1011 15.02 1.57 -48.31
CA CYS A 1011 15.32 0.83 -47.09
C CYS A 1011 14.34 -0.29 -46.86
N ASP A 1012 14.83 -1.40 -46.33
CA ASP A 1012 14.07 -2.61 -46.02
C ASP A 1012 12.76 -2.30 -45.24
N GLU A 1013 12.79 -1.32 -44.33
CA GLU A 1013 11.59 -0.90 -43.57
C GLU A 1013 10.53 -0.19 -44.44
N PHE A 1014 10.95 0.43 -45.53
CA PHE A 1014 10.10 1.12 -46.50
C PHE A 1014 9.83 0.29 -47.74
N GLU A 1015 10.27 -0.97 -47.75
CA GLU A 1015 10.05 -1.85 -48.88
C GLU A 1015 8.59 -2.31 -48.98
N ILE A 1016 8.01 -2.16 -50.16
CA ILE A 1016 6.68 -2.69 -50.47
C ILE A 1016 6.87 -4.06 -51.11
N ALA A 1017 6.63 -5.13 -50.34
CA ALA A 1017 6.69 -6.50 -50.81
C ALA A 1017 5.60 -6.79 -51.86
N GLY A 1018 5.98 -7.32 -53.01
CA GLY A 1018 5.06 -7.73 -54.06
C GLY A 1018 5.72 -8.09 -55.38
N CYS A 1019 4.94 -8.60 -56.35
CA CYS A 1019 5.50 -8.95 -57.64
C CYS A 1019 5.91 -7.70 -58.45
N GLN A 1020 7.21 -7.56 -58.73
CA GLN A 1020 7.76 -6.47 -59.54
C GLN A 1020 7.78 -6.75 -61.06
N ASP A 1021 7.43 -7.96 -61.52
CA ASP A 1021 7.40 -8.26 -62.95
C ASP A 1021 6.12 -7.70 -63.58
N SER A 1022 6.26 -6.65 -64.39
CA SER A 1022 5.16 -6.04 -65.16
C SER A 1022 4.37 -7.00 -66.07
N ASN A 1023 4.84 -8.23 -66.29
CA ASN A 1023 4.15 -9.26 -67.07
C ASN A 1023 3.37 -10.27 -66.21
N ALA A 1024 3.44 -10.16 -64.88
CA ALA A 1024 2.67 -10.98 -63.96
C ALA A 1024 1.25 -10.42 -63.73
N CYS A 1025 0.32 -11.30 -63.40
CA CYS A 1025 -1.08 -10.98 -63.14
C CYS A 1025 -1.31 -10.25 -61.82
N ASN A 1026 -0.43 -10.46 -60.85
CA ASN A 1026 -0.43 -9.75 -59.57
C ASN A 1026 0.74 -8.75 -59.47
N TYR A 1027 1.15 -8.16 -60.59
CA TYR A 1027 2.13 -7.08 -60.60
C TYR A 1027 1.67 -5.89 -59.75
N ILE A 1028 2.56 -5.41 -58.88
CA ILE A 1028 2.34 -4.21 -58.06
C ILE A 1028 3.37 -3.16 -58.49
N ALA A 1029 2.90 -2.02 -59.00
CA ALA A 1029 3.77 -0.99 -59.57
C ALA A 1029 4.66 -0.29 -58.54
N ASP A 1030 4.20 -0.24 -57.30
CA ASP A 1030 4.88 0.37 -56.18
C ASP A 1030 5.68 -0.65 -55.36
N ALA A 1031 5.72 -1.94 -55.76
CA ALA A 1031 6.52 -2.93 -55.07
C ALA A 1031 8.00 -2.62 -55.25
N THR A 1032 8.72 -2.50 -54.14
CA THR A 1032 10.17 -2.28 -54.09
C THR A 1032 10.90 -3.52 -53.58
N ASP A 1033 10.20 -4.53 -53.03
CA ASP A 1033 10.76 -5.86 -52.72
C ASP A 1033 9.98 -6.98 -53.43
N ASN A 1034 10.68 -7.94 -54.05
CA ASN A 1034 10.08 -9.05 -54.76
C ASN A 1034 9.97 -10.29 -53.86
N ASP A 1035 8.80 -10.47 -53.26
CA ASP A 1035 8.46 -11.57 -52.36
C ASP A 1035 8.30 -12.95 -53.05
N GLY A 1036 8.50 -13.02 -54.37
CA GLY A 1036 8.32 -14.24 -55.15
C GLY A 1036 6.86 -14.64 -55.39
N SER A 1037 5.90 -13.75 -55.11
CA SER A 1037 4.46 -14.00 -55.30
C SER A 1037 4.00 -13.94 -56.76
N CYS A 1038 4.88 -13.66 -57.73
CA CYS A 1038 4.50 -13.49 -59.14
C CYS A 1038 3.73 -14.69 -59.71
N THR A 1039 2.51 -14.41 -60.15
CA THR A 1039 1.61 -15.33 -60.86
C THR A 1039 1.45 -14.88 -62.31
N TYR A 1040 1.39 -15.82 -63.25
CA TYR A 1040 1.29 -15.52 -64.67
C TYR A 1040 0.06 -16.21 -65.27
N ALA A 1041 -0.50 -15.63 -66.32
CA ALA A 1041 -1.62 -16.21 -67.04
C ALA A 1041 -1.21 -17.54 -67.70
N GLU A 1042 -2.13 -18.50 -67.74
CA GLU A 1042 -1.93 -19.75 -68.47
C GLU A 1042 -1.85 -19.50 -69.98
N ALA A 1043 -1.09 -20.33 -70.70
CA ALA A 1043 -0.93 -20.18 -72.14
C ALA A 1043 -2.30 -20.27 -72.86
N GLY A 1044 -2.64 -19.22 -73.63
CA GLY A 1044 -3.92 -19.08 -74.32
C GLY A 1044 -4.91 -18.15 -73.61
N TYR A 1045 -4.68 -17.82 -72.34
CA TYR A 1045 -5.58 -17.01 -71.50
C TYR A 1045 -4.93 -15.69 -71.05
N ASP A 1046 -5.74 -14.71 -70.67
CA ASP A 1046 -5.31 -13.51 -69.94
C ASP A 1046 -5.33 -13.73 -68.41
N CYS A 1047 -4.97 -12.69 -67.66
CA CYS A 1047 -4.86 -12.75 -66.20
C CYS A 1047 -6.18 -12.91 -65.44
N ASP A 1048 -7.31 -12.70 -66.11
CA ASP A 1048 -8.64 -12.94 -65.56
C ASP A 1048 -9.17 -14.34 -65.97
N GLY A 1049 -8.33 -15.14 -66.66
CA GLY A 1049 -8.70 -16.45 -67.16
C GLY A 1049 -9.58 -16.41 -68.42
N ASN A 1050 -9.67 -15.27 -69.11
CA ASN A 1050 -10.40 -15.18 -70.37
C ASN A 1050 -9.52 -15.67 -71.51
N CYS A 1051 -10.14 -16.37 -72.46
CA CYS A 1051 -9.44 -16.80 -73.63
C CYS A 1051 -9.02 -15.61 -74.53
N LEU A 1052 -7.77 -15.62 -75.00
CA LEU A 1052 -7.22 -14.60 -75.90
C LEU A 1052 -7.71 -14.72 -77.34
N ALA A 1053 -8.17 -15.91 -77.75
CA ALA A 1053 -8.73 -16.22 -79.06
C ALA A 1053 -9.85 -17.27 -78.93
N ASP A 1054 -11.08 -16.77 -78.85
CA ASP A 1054 -12.33 -17.54 -78.75
C ASP A 1054 -13.26 -17.04 -79.87
N ALA A 1055 -13.31 -17.80 -80.96
CA ALA A 1055 -13.96 -17.40 -82.21
C ALA A 1055 -15.48 -17.59 -82.18
N ASP A 1056 -15.99 -18.57 -81.42
CA ASP A 1056 -17.41 -18.90 -81.34
C ASP A 1056 -18.09 -18.44 -80.04
N GLY A 1057 -17.30 -18.03 -79.05
CA GLY A 1057 -17.73 -17.37 -77.82
C GLY A 1057 -18.16 -18.34 -76.72
N ASP A 1058 -17.73 -19.59 -76.77
CA ASP A 1058 -18.12 -20.62 -75.80
C ASP A 1058 -17.23 -20.64 -74.52
N GLY A 1059 -16.14 -19.87 -74.52
CA GLY A 1059 -15.21 -19.73 -73.40
C GLY A 1059 -14.04 -20.71 -73.41
N VAL A 1060 -13.91 -21.57 -74.42
CA VAL A 1060 -12.73 -22.40 -74.69
C VAL A 1060 -11.90 -21.73 -75.78
N CYS A 1061 -10.57 -21.75 -75.66
CA CYS A 1061 -9.74 -21.18 -76.72
C CYS A 1061 -9.71 -22.03 -77.98
N ASP A 1062 -9.69 -21.37 -79.15
CA ASP A 1062 -9.62 -21.97 -80.49
C ASP A 1062 -8.55 -23.08 -80.61
N GLU A 1063 -7.43 -22.96 -79.89
CA GLU A 1063 -6.34 -23.94 -79.93
C GLU A 1063 -6.60 -25.22 -79.10
N PHE A 1064 -7.64 -25.21 -78.27
CA PHE A 1064 -8.05 -26.28 -77.36
C PHE A 1064 -9.43 -26.87 -77.71
N GLU A 1065 -10.06 -26.44 -78.79
CA GLU A 1065 -11.37 -26.95 -79.22
C GLU A 1065 -11.30 -28.35 -79.85
N GLU A 1066 -12.28 -29.22 -79.51
CA GLU A 1066 -12.50 -30.51 -80.15
C GLU A 1066 -13.76 -30.49 -81.04
N ALA A 1067 -13.60 -30.76 -82.34
CA ALA A 1067 -14.68 -30.68 -83.31
C ALA A 1067 -15.54 -31.96 -83.37
N GLY A 1068 -16.84 -31.86 -83.10
CA GLY A 1068 -17.80 -32.98 -83.08
C GLY A 1068 -19.26 -32.51 -83.20
N CYS A 1069 -20.24 -33.34 -82.82
CA CYS A 1069 -21.64 -32.90 -82.74
C CYS A 1069 -21.94 -32.47 -81.31
N THR A 1070 -22.19 -31.18 -81.09
CA THR A 1070 -22.44 -30.61 -79.75
C THR A 1070 -23.92 -30.60 -79.35
N ASP A 1071 -24.83 -30.95 -80.26
CA ASP A 1071 -26.27 -31.04 -79.96
C ASP A 1071 -26.61 -32.35 -79.23
N ALA A 1072 -26.86 -32.26 -77.92
CA ALA A 1072 -27.26 -33.38 -77.07
C ALA A 1072 -28.53 -34.10 -77.51
N ALA A 1073 -29.36 -33.50 -78.38
CA ALA A 1073 -30.55 -34.12 -78.94
C ALA A 1073 -30.27 -34.95 -80.20
N ALA A 1074 -29.08 -34.86 -80.80
CA ALA A 1074 -28.70 -35.65 -81.95
C ALA A 1074 -28.35 -37.09 -81.57
N CYS A 1075 -28.67 -38.05 -82.44
CA CYS A 1075 -28.39 -39.46 -82.16
C CYS A 1075 -26.90 -39.85 -82.29
N ASN A 1076 -26.03 -38.90 -82.67
CA ASN A 1076 -24.57 -39.01 -82.69
C ASN A 1076 -23.87 -37.87 -81.94
N TYR A 1077 -24.52 -37.29 -80.92
CA TYR A 1077 -23.90 -36.36 -79.97
C TYR A 1077 -22.58 -36.89 -79.39
N ASP A 1078 -21.58 -36.01 -79.28
CA ASP A 1078 -20.27 -36.29 -78.68
C ASP A 1078 -20.05 -35.35 -77.48
N ASP A 1079 -19.78 -35.91 -76.30
CA ASP A 1079 -19.69 -35.15 -75.05
C ASP A 1079 -18.34 -34.44 -74.86
N SER A 1080 -17.33 -34.79 -75.66
CA SER A 1080 -16.03 -34.10 -75.65
C SER A 1080 -15.94 -32.98 -76.68
N ALA A 1081 -16.93 -32.86 -77.57
CA ALA A 1081 -16.93 -31.84 -78.60
C ALA A 1081 -17.26 -30.46 -78.01
N THR A 1082 -16.37 -29.49 -78.25
CA THR A 1082 -16.58 -28.08 -77.92
C THR A 1082 -16.90 -27.25 -79.18
N ASP A 1083 -16.56 -27.73 -80.38
CA ASP A 1083 -16.90 -27.08 -81.66
C ASP A 1083 -17.86 -27.95 -82.52
N ASP A 1084 -18.99 -27.39 -83.00
CA ASP A 1084 -19.94 -28.11 -83.86
C ASP A 1084 -19.48 -28.15 -85.31
N ASN A 1085 -19.04 -29.33 -85.76
CA ASN A 1085 -18.63 -29.54 -87.14
C ASN A 1085 -19.79 -29.80 -88.12
N GLY A 1086 -21.04 -29.72 -87.66
CA GLY A 1086 -22.25 -29.91 -88.46
C GLY A 1086 -22.59 -31.38 -88.75
N SER A 1087 -22.05 -32.31 -87.96
CA SER A 1087 -22.24 -33.76 -88.15
C SER A 1087 -23.50 -34.34 -87.48
N CYS A 1088 -24.32 -33.55 -86.80
CA CYS A 1088 -25.49 -34.02 -86.05
C CYS A 1088 -26.58 -34.69 -86.91
N LEU A 1089 -27.03 -35.89 -86.50
CA LEU A 1089 -28.02 -36.76 -87.17
C LEU A 1089 -29.28 -36.96 -86.31
N GLN A 1090 -30.39 -37.35 -86.95
CA GLN A 1090 -31.70 -37.57 -86.32
C GLN A 1090 -32.22 -39.00 -86.57
N LEU A 1091 -33.10 -39.50 -85.69
CA LEU A 1091 -33.78 -40.81 -85.84
C LEU A 1091 -34.92 -40.73 -86.87
N ASP A 1092 -35.08 -41.77 -87.70
CA ASP A 1092 -36.24 -41.92 -88.59
C ASP A 1092 -37.44 -42.62 -87.92
N GLU A 1093 -38.57 -42.73 -88.62
CA GLU A 1093 -39.80 -43.37 -88.13
C GLU A 1093 -39.66 -44.88 -87.83
N CYS A 1094 -38.55 -45.50 -88.25
CA CYS A 1094 -38.18 -46.88 -87.92
C CYS A 1094 -37.19 -46.96 -86.73
N GLY A 1095 -36.81 -45.82 -86.14
CA GLY A 1095 -35.91 -45.72 -85.00
C GLY A 1095 -34.44 -45.88 -85.34
N VAL A 1096 -34.03 -45.62 -86.59
CA VAL A 1096 -32.63 -45.72 -87.04
C VAL A 1096 -32.04 -44.33 -87.27
N CYS A 1097 -30.86 -44.06 -86.70
CA CYS A 1097 -30.16 -42.78 -86.83
C CYS A 1097 -29.70 -42.57 -88.29
N GLY A 1098 -30.33 -41.62 -89.00
CA GLY A 1098 -30.09 -41.33 -90.42
C GLY A 1098 -30.73 -42.30 -91.44
N GLY A 1099 -31.81 -43.01 -91.09
CA GLY A 1099 -32.50 -43.97 -91.98
C GLY A 1099 -33.53 -43.37 -92.97
N GLU A 1100 -34.12 -44.21 -93.85
CA GLU A 1100 -35.08 -43.80 -94.90
C GLU A 1100 -36.58 -44.18 -94.66
N GLY A 1101 -36.96 -44.71 -93.48
CA GLY A 1101 -38.38 -44.94 -93.10
C GLY A 1101 -39.11 -46.18 -93.69
N ILE A 1102 -40.44 -46.24 -93.53
CA ILE A 1102 -41.34 -47.33 -94.01
C ILE A 1102 -41.63 -47.16 -95.52
N ALA A 1103 -41.54 -48.24 -96.29
CA ALA A 1103 -41.77 -48.22 -97.75
C ALA A 1103 -43.26 -48.11 -98.13
N ASP A 1104 -43.54 -47.36 -99.20
CA ASP A 1104 -44.90 -47.01 -99.65
C ASP A 1104 -45.68 -48.25 -100.15
N GLY A 1105 -46.81 -48.59 -99.50
CA GLY A 1105 -47.70 -49.72 -99.83
C GLY A 1105 -47.82 -50.83 -98.78
N GLU A 1106 -47.01 -50.76 -97.71
CA GLU A 1106 -46.96 -51.78 -96.65
C GLU A 1106 -47.60 -51.28 -95.33
N CYS A 1107 -48.22 -52.17 -94.54
CA CYS A 1107 -48.89 -51.79 -93.29
C CYS A 1107 -47.92 -51.70 -92.07
N ASP A 1108 -46.63 -52.10 -92.17
CA ASP A 1108 -45.61 -52.01 -91.09
C ASP A 1108 -44.14 -52.00 -91.59
N CYS A 1109 -43.17 -51.81 -90.68
CA CYS A 1109 -41.72 -51.80 -90.97
C CYS A 1109 -41.15 -53.15 -91.45
N GLU A 1110 -41.95 -54.23 -91.44
CA GLU A 1110 -41.57 -55.56 -91.92
C GLU A 1110 -42.12 -55.88 -93.33
N GLY A 1111 -43.09 -55.10 -93.83
CA GLY A 1111 -43.56 -55.17 -95.21
C GLY A 1111 -44.75 -56.13 -95.44
N ASN A 1112 -45.87 -55.96 -94.72
CA ASN A 1112 -47.08 -56.79 -94.85
C ASN A 1112 -48.28 -56.05 -95.53
N GLU A 1113 -49.08 -56.75 -96.37
CA GLU A 1113 -50.31 -56.26 -97.06
C GLU A 1113 -51.64 -56.86 -96.51
N PRO A 1114 -52.82 -56.19 -96.65
CA PRO A 1114 -54.11 -56.63 -96.09
C PRO A 1114 -54.86 -57.74 -96.87
N GLU A 1115 -55.76 -58.47 -96.18
CA GLU A 1115 -56.54 -59.60 -96.74
C GLU A 1115 -57.70 -59.16 -97.65
N SER A 1116 -57.94 -59.89 -98.76
CA SER A 1116 -58.87 -59.45 -99.83
C SER A 1116 -60.32 -59.34 -99.35
N GLY A 1117 -60.92 -58.17 -99.55
CA GLY A 1117 -62.28 -57.82 -99.09
C GLY A 1117 -62.29 -56.94 -97.84
N TYR A 1118 -61.13 -56.82 -97.17
CA TYR A 1118 -60.91 -56.07 -95.93
C TYR A 1118 -59.74 -55.06 -96.08
N ASP A 1119 -59.68 -54.03 -95.22
CA ASP A 1119 -58.55 -53.09 -95.13
C ASP A 1119 -57.46 -53.54 -94.11
N CYS A 1120 -56.37 -52.76 -93.92
CA CYS A 1120 -55.28 -53.08 -92.95
C CYS A 1120 -55.78 -53.21 -91.50
N ASP A 1121 -57.00 -52.76 -91.19
CA ASP A 1121 -57.64 -52.88 -89.88
C ASP A 1121 -58.67 -54.01 -89.80
N GLY A 1122 -58.89 -54.76 -90.90
CA GLY A 1122 -59.77 -55.92 -90.96
C GLY A 1122 -61.26 -55.58 -91.08
N VAL A 1123 -61.62 -54.42 -91.64
CA VAL A 1123 -63.01 -53.98 -91.84
C VAL A 1123 -63.51 -54.32 -93.25
N CYS A 1124 -64.70 -54.93 -93.35
CA CYS A 1124 -65.31 -55.27 -94.63
C CYS A 1124 -65.61 -54.02 -95.47
N LEU A 1125 -65.25 -54.07 -96.76
CA LEU A 1125 -65.38 -52.91 -97.64
C LEU A 1125 -66.81 -52.67 -98.19
N ASN A 1126 -67.72 -53.65 -98.14
CA ASN A 1126 -69.14 -53.50 -98.51
C ASN A 1126 -70.04 -54.43 -97.67
N ASP A 1127 -70.74 -53.85 -96.70
CA ASP A 1127 -71.66 -54.51 -95.76
C ASP A 1127 -72.92 -53.63 -95.64
N VAL A 1128 -74.00 -53.99 -96.35
CA VAL A 1128 -75.20 -53.17 -96.51
C VAL A 1128 -76.18 -53.33 -95.35
N ASP A 1129 -76.27 -54.52 -94.76
CA ASP A 1129 -77.17 -54.79 -93.64
C ASP A 1129 -76.48 -54.63 -92.26
N GLY A 1130 -75.14 -54.52 -92.26
CA GLY A 1130 -74.31 -54.19 -91.12
C GLY A 1130 -74.06 -55.38 -90.20
N ASP A 1131 -74.21 -56.61 -90.70
CA ASP A 1131 -74.03 -57.83 -89.90
C ASP A 1131 -72.56 -58.28 -89.76
N GLY A 1132 -71.64 -57.60 -90.47
CA GLY A 1132 -70.20 -57.82 -90.43
C GLY A 1132 -69.68 -58.85 -91.44
N ILE A 1133 -70.54 -59.38 -92.31
CA ILE A 1133 -70.18 -60.22 -93.45
C ILE A 1133 -70.38 -59.39 -94.73
N CYS A 1134 -69.41 -59.42 -95.66
CA CYS A 1134 -69.58 -58.66 -96.89
C CYS A 1134 -70.71 -59.25 -97.75
N ASP A 1135 -71.56 -58.39 -98.32
CA ASP A 1135 -72.79 -58.76 -99.07
C ASP A 1135 -72.59 -59.87 -100.13
N GLU A 1136 -71.41 -59.94 -100.76
CA GLU A 1136 -71.12 -60.95 -101.78
C GLU A 1136 -70.97 -62.39 -101.23
N PHE A 1137 -71.01 -62.55 -99.91
CA PHE A 1137 -70.87 -63.82 -99.19
C PHE A 1137 -72.13 -64.28 -98.45
N GLU A 1138 -73.26 -63.55 -98.58
CA GLU A 1138 -74.53 -63.88 -97.92
C GLU A 1138 -75.32 -65.01 -98.62
N ILE A 1139 -76.08 -65.78 -97.82
CA ILE A 1139 -76.97 -66.85 -98.29
C ILE A 1139 -78.41 -66.52 -97.88
N VAL A 1140 -79.31 -66.36 -98.86
CA VAL A 1140 -80.71 -65.93 -98.62
C VAL A 1140 -81.67 -67.12 -98.38
N GLY A 1141 -82.55 -67.03 -97.39
CA GLY A 1141 -83.60 -68.02 -97.08
C GLY A 1141 -84.28 -67.78 -95.72
N CYS A 1142 -85.32 -68.54 -95.36
CA CYS A 1142 -86.03 -68.33 -94.08
C CYS A 1142 -85.15 -68.63 -92.86
N THR A 1143 -84.85 -67.61 -92.04
CA THR A 1143 -83.96 -67.72 -90.86
C THR A 1143 -84.71 -68.05 -89.55
N ASP A 1144 -86.05 -68.03 -89.54
CA ASP A 1144 -86.85 -68.35 -88.34
C ASP A 1144 -87.08 -69.86 -88.18
N ALA A 1145 -86.45 -70.45 -87.17
CA ALA A 1145 -86.54 -71.86 -86.80
C ALA A 1145 -87.97 -72.36 -86.44
N ALA A 1146 -88.95 -71.46 -86.25
CA ALA A 1146 -90.35 -71.81 -86.01
C ALA A 1146 -91.18 -71.98 -87.29
N ALA A 1147 -90.66 -71.60 -88.46
CA ALA A 1147 -91.31 -71.75 -89.76
C ALA A 1147 -91.11 -73.15 -90.36
N CYS A 1148 -92.08 -73.64 -91.13
CA CYS A 1148 -92.00 -74.97 -91.74
C CYS A 1148 -90.93 -75.09 -92.84
N ASN A 1149 -90.50 -73.97 -93.40
CA ASN A 1149 -89.47 -73.86 -94.45
C ASN A 1149 -88.17 -73.17 -93.96
N TYR A 1150 -87.88 -73.23 -92.65
CA TYR A 1150 -86.60 -72.77 -92.10
C TYR A 1150 -85.37 -73.43 -92.77
N GLU A 1151 -84.38 -72.61 -93.16
CA GLU A 1151 -83.07 -73.05 -93.67
C GLU A 1151 -81.92 -72.55 -92.80
N ALA A 1152 -81.23 -73.46 -92.12
CA ALA A 1152 -80.16 -73.12 -91.17
C ALA A 1152 -78.88 -72.52 -91.77
N ALA A 1153 -78.73 -72.55 -93.09
CA ALA A 1153 -77.60 -71.96 -93.80
C ALA A 1153 -77.86 -70.55 -94.31
N ALA A 1154 -79.10 -70.05 -94.14
CA ALA A 1154 -79.44 -68.68 -94.52
C ALA A 1154 -78.83 -67.70 -93.51
N THR A 1155 -78.10 -66.71 -94.02
CA THR A 1155 -77.59 -65.56 -93.26
C THR A 1155 -78.48 -64.32 -93.44
N ASP A 1156 -79.33 -64.27 -94.48
CA ASP A 1156 -80.32 -63.20 -94.72
C ASP A 1156 -81.75 -63.77 -94.99
N ASP A 1157 -82.78 -63.12 -94.43
CA ASP A 1157 -84.21 -63.56 -94.49
C ASP A 1157 -84.93 -63.02 -95.74
N ASP A 1158 -85.29 -63.92 -96.65
CA ASP A 1158 -86.00 -63.56 -97.88
C ASP A 1158 -87.53 -63.34 -97.70
N GLY A 1159 -88.03 -63.43 -96.47
CA GLY A 1159 -89.44 -63.21 -96.12
C GLY A 1159 -90.37 -64.36 -96.51
N THR A 1160 -89.83 -65.54 -96.84
CA THR A 1160 -90.64 -66.70 -97.28
C THR A 1160 -91.15 -67.61 -96.15
N CYS A 1161 -90.93 -67.28 -94.88
CA CYS A 1161 -91.30 -68.12 -93.73
C CYS A 1161 -92.81 -68.45 -93.64
N ASP A 1162 -93.16 -69.75 -93.67
CA ASP A 1162 -94.54 -70.29 -93.69
C ASP A 1162 -94.89 -71.05 -92.39
N TYR A 1163 -96.04 -70.70 -91.76
CA TYR A 1163 -96.48 -71.22 -90.46
C TYR A 1163 -97.89 -71.83 -90.57
N ALA A 1164 -98.04 -73.15 -90.41
CA ALA A 1164 -99.30 -73.86 -90.75
C ALA A 1164 -100.48 -73.66 -89.76
N GLY A 1165 -101.69 -73.41 -90.30
CA GLY A 1165 -102.99 -73.39 -89.60
C GLY A 1165 -104.17 -73.88 -90.47
N ALA A 1166 -105.02 -74.75 -89.92
CA ALA A 1166 -105.96 -75.66 -90.60
C ALA A 1166 -107.27 -75.08 -91.21
N GLY A 1167 -107.62 -75.53 -92.44
CA GLY A 1167 -109.01 -75.83 -92.85
C GLY A 1167 -109.67 -74.96 -93.95
N TYR A 1168 -109.84 -75.58 -95.15
CA TYR A 1168 -110.55 -75.16 -96.38
C TYR A 1168 -109.84 -74.24 -97.37
#